data_AF-A0A349EEZ9-F1
#
_entry.id   AF-A0A349EEZ9-F1
#
_cell.length_a   1.000
_cell.length_b   1.000
_cell.length_c   1.000
_cell.angle_alpha   90.00
_cell.angle_beta   90.00
_cell.angle_gamma   90.00
#
_symmetry.space_group_name_H-M   'P 1'
#
loop_
_entity.id
_entity.type
_entity.pdbx_description
1 polymer ?
#
loop_
_entity_poly.entity_id
_entity_poly.type
_entity_poly.pdbx_seq_one_letter_code
_entity_poly.pdbx_strand_id
1 'polypeptide(L)'
;MLADLSELVNVHVLAQKDGSVSVFMGSGQPLVVSNNSFKLDAVKSGFDPQEITVRLEGQAEGSDLERHIISGALGGYFEFRRDILNPAQDGLGLLAMGLAETFNEQHQRGMGLNGALGENLFTAGSPKVLSHSTNDGKALFSAALNDTSGPYELSYDGTDYTLKSLPTGTVIADNFSLSGSGVFSAGGIAISIGSSGTVASGQKFLLQPDSQGTLSVPYNGVASGGIQFNARTIATTDSSQLLRSDYDIQVTGVGSRANYTNSGSATISAPTVINSQHDNLTDTVTIRFTSSGSYDVINDTTNTTLASGQIYSSGGKIPPTGDYNGWSVAITGSGTAAPQTGDIFKISAGYTVTRSSDNQEILSNGDFTALNDTMRGQGLHLSLTDTPPGSPPHYEDRFLIQPTRNGAAAFDVNLTDPRKVAAAAPITTTAWPDNASSTTISAGTVVDAKNPNLQNTVRIQFTSTSGYQIQDLVTRTTTSGSYTSGNDITYNGWQVNITGSPQASVSGATTATASGASIIASTRPTNQGTGTITAVEINDGYDIRLSNKVEIRFTSDTQYNIVDITEGKILASSGYSGSGTIAENGWKVTVSGAVKAGDIFQVKSNGDVFVIKNNQGGMGDNRNALKLVGLETEPQLMGGNDYRGVYNTLTAEVGAQGRRVESTLQSQEALLEQSTMTRESISGVNLDEEAANLVRFQQAYEASAQMMQVANSLFSTLLAAIRS
;
A
#
# COMPACT_ATOMS: atom_id res chain seq x y z
N MET A 1 4.63 -1.55 53.05
CA MET A 1 5.74 -2.16 52.25
C MET A 1 5.26 -3.17 51.22
N LEU A 2 4.85 -4.40 51.55
CA LEU A 2 4.36 -5.35 50.51
C LEU A 2 3.08 -4.84 49.83
N ALA A 3 2.20 -4.20 50.59
CA ALA A 3 1.02 -3.51 50.05
C ALA A 3 1.42 -2.37 49.10
N ASP A 4 2.30 -1.47 49.54
CA ASP A 4 2.79 -0.35 48.73
C ASP A 4 3.51 -0.83 47.45
N LEU A 5 4.24 -1.94 47.52
CA LEU A 5 4.87 -2.57 46.35
C LEU A 5 3.81 -3.11 45.37
N SER A 6 2.72 -3.69 45.89
CA SER A 6 1.62 -4.21 45.07
C SER A 6 0.81 -3.11 44.35
N GLU A 7 0.84 -1.87 44.84
CA GLU A 7 0.28 -0.71 44.11
C GLU A 7 1.12 -0.34 42.89
N LEU A 8 2.44 -0.53 42.96
CA LEU A 8 3.36 -0.18 41.87
C LEU A 8 3.42 -1.26 40.79
N VAL A 9 3.41 -2.54 41.20
CA VAL A 9 3.55 -3.67 40.29
C VAL A 9 2.84 -4.92 40.82
N ASN A 10 2.37 -5.78 39.92
CA ASN A 10 1.84 -7.10 40.31
C ASN A 10 2.90 -7.90 41.09
N VAL A 11 2.59 -8.30 42.33
CA VAL A 11 3.46 -9.16 43.14
C VAL A 11 2.76 -10.40 43.68
N HIS A 12 3.47 -11.53 43.64
CA HIS A 12 3.08 -12.80 44.24
C HIS A 12 3.99 -13.12 45.42
N VAL A 13 3.39 -13.40 46.57
CA VAL A 13 4.10 -13.59 47.83
C VAL A 13 4.01 -15.05 48.27
N LEU A 14 5.14 -15.70 48.51
CA LEU A 14 5.26 -17.07 48.98
C LEU A 14 5.95 -17.10 50.34
N ALA A 15 5.19 -17.48 51.38
CA ALA A 15 5.74 -17.70 52.71
C ALA A 15 6.51 -19.01 52.78
N GLN A 16 7.71 -18.98 53.37
CA GLN A 16 8.56 -20.15 53.59
C GLN A 16 8.39 -20.70 55.01
N LYS A 17 8.78 -21.97 55.22
CA LYS A 17 8.65 -22.65 56.53
C LYS A 17 9.51 -22.02 57.64
N ASP A 18 10.54 -21.26 57.28
CA ASP A 18 11.44 -20.56 58.19
C ASP A 18 10.94 -19.15 58.57
N GLY A 19 9.75 -18.75 58.09
CA GLY A 19 9.19 -17.42 58.31
C GLY A 19 9.70 -16.35 57.34
N SER A 20 10.62 -16.67 56.43
CA SER A 20 11.01 -15.78 55.34
C SER A 20 9.93 -15.71 54.26
N VAL A 21 9.99 -14.65 53.44
CA VAL A 21 9.00 -14.39 52.40
C VAL A 21 9.72 -14.20 51.08
N SER A 22 9.32 -14.98 50.07
CA SER A 22 9.73 -14.74 48.69
C SER A 22 8.68 -13.91 47.97
N VAL A 23 9.12 -12.88 47.26
CA VAL A 23 8.29 -11.98 46.49
C VAL A 23 8.69 -12.09 45.03
N PHE A 24 7.73 -12.43 44.19
CA PHE A 24 7.86 -12.50 42.75
C PHE A 24 6.98 -11.43 42.12
N MET A 25 7.30 -11.05 40.89
CA MET A 25 6.58 -10.06 40.10
C MET A 25 6.02 -10.73 38.85
N GLY A 26 4.85 -10.27 38.41
CA GLY A 26 4.25 -10.65 37.12
C GLY A 26 4.24 -12.16 36.88
N SER A 27 4.89 -12.60 35.80
CA SER A 27 4.95 -14.02 35.38
C SER A 27 5.95 -14.89 36.15
N GLY A 28 6.58 -14.37 37.22
CA GLY A 28 7.44 -15.15 38.11
C GLY A 28 8.85 -14.59 38.30
N GLN A 29 9.11 -13.33 37.92
CA GLN A 29 10.41 -12.70 38.12
C GLN A 29 10.68 -12.47 39.63
N PRO A 30 11.79 -12.95 40.21
CA PRO A 30 12.05 -12.76 41.64
C PRO A 30 12.41 -11.30 41.94
N LEU A 31 11.78 -10.72 42.97
CA LEU A 31 12.15 -9.44 43.57
C LEU A 31 12.86 -9.64 44.91
N VAL A 32 12.39 -10.62 45.70
CA VAL A 32 13.02 -11.05 46.95
C VAL A 32 12.94 -12.56 47.04
N VAL A 33 14.06 -13.23 47.28
CA VAL A 33 14.09 -14.68 47.56
C VAL A 33 15.03 -14.93 48.73
N SER A 34 14.46 -15.39 49.85
CA SER A 34 15.16 -15.56 51.13
C SER A 34 15.89 -14.26 51.55
N ASN A 35 17.22 -14.20 51.46
CA ASN A 35 18.01 -13.02 51.84
C ASN A 35 18.53 -12.20 50.64
N ASN A 36 18.16 -12.58 49.42
CA ASN A 36 18.59 -11.90 48.20
C ASN A 36 17.47 -10.99 47.68
N SER A 37 17.82 -9.75 47.32
CA SER A 37 16.94 -8.82 46.62
C SER A 37 17.43 -8.61 45.19
N PHE A 38 16.52 -8.61 44.23
CA PHE A 38 16.79 -8.29 42.83
C PHE A 38 16.13 -6.94 42.51
N LYS A 39 16.90 -6.00 41.96
CA LYS A 39 16.38 -4.66 41.64
C LYS A 39 15.85 -4.59 40.21
N LEU A 40 15.08 -3.55 39.96
CA LEU A 40 14.66 -3.13 38.64
C LEU A 40 15.48 -1.92 38.21
N ASP A 41 15.99 -1.96 36.98
CA ASP A 41 16.58 -0.81 36.31
C ASP A 41 15.59 -0.21 35.32
N ALA A 42 15.42 1.11 35.39
CA ALA A 42 14.78 1.88 34.32
C ALA A 42 15.82 2.10 33.23
N VAL A 43 15.62 1.48 32.08
CA VAL A 43 16.55 1.51 30.95
C VAL A 43 15.88 2.10 29.72
N LYS A 44 16.69 2.64 28.81
CA LYS A 44 16.19 3.07 27.51
C LYS A 44 15.78 1.83 26.71
N SER A 45 14.68 1.93 25.97
CA SER A 45 14.28 0.90 25.01
C SER A 45 15.37 0.72 23.95
N GLY A 46 15.63 -0.54 23.59
CA GLY A 46 16.60 -0.85 22.54
C GLY A 46 16.14 -0.44 21.14
N PHE A 47 14.84 -0.21 20.91
CA PHE A 47 14.31 0.31 19.64
C PHE A 47 14.27 1.84 19.58
N ASP A 48 13.85 2.49 20.67
CA ASP A 48 13.75 3.94 20.77
C ASP A 48 14.34 4.46 22.10
N PRO A 49 15.51 5.13 22.06
CA PRO A 49 16.13 5.71 23.24
C PRO A 49 15.31 6.78 23.98
N GLN A 50 14.24 7.30 23.38
CA GLN A 50 13.29 8.22 24.04
C GLN A 50 12.26 7.49 24.89
N GLU A 51 12.06 6.19 24.66
CA GLU A 51 11.18 5.36 25.48
C GLU A 51 11.95 4.72 26.63
N ILE A 52 11.36 4.74 27.83
CA ILE A 52 11.86 4.01 28.98
C ILE A 52 11.13 2.68 29.11
N THR A 53 11.88 1.63 29.41
CA THR A 53 11.39 0.31 29.78
C THR A 53 12.06 -0.15 31.06
N VAL A 54 11.68 -1.32 31.57
CA VAL A 54 12.12 -1.84 32.86
C VAL A 54 12.68 -3.24 32.71
N ARG A 55 13.82 -3.50 33.35
CA ARG A 55 14.52 -4.80 33.34
C ARG A 55 15.01 -5.14 34.75
N LEU A 56 15.21 -6.42 35.06
CA LEU A 56 15.93 -6.83 36.27
C LEU A 56 17.42 -6.45 36.19
N GLU A 57 17.97 -5.91 37.28
CA GLU A 57 19.39 -5.55 37.44
C GLU A 57 20.29 -6.75 37.09
N GLY A 58 21.24 -6.55 36.18
CA GLY A 58 22.18 -7.59 35.73
C GLY A 58 21.67 -8.51 34.61
N GLN A 59 20.44 -8.37 34.14
CA GLN A 59 19.97 -9.10 32.95
C GLN A 59 20.46 -8.45 31.64
N ALA A 60 20.56 -9.25 30.59
CA ALA A 60 21.00 -8.79 29.26
C ALA A 60 19.97 -7.84 28.62
N GLU A 61 20.42 -6.99 27.70
CA GLU A 61 19.56 -6.11 26.90
C GLU A 61 18.64 -6.96 26.01
N GLY A 62 17.35 -6.59 25.90
CA GLY A 62 16.31 -7.41 25.25
C GLY A 62 15.47 -8.29 26.18
N SER A 63 15.78 -8.36 27.48
CA SER A 63 14.97 -9.06 28.51
C SER A 63 13.92 -8.15 29.19
N ASP A 64 13.41 -7.17 28.44
CA ASP A 64 12.58 -6.11 28.98
C ASP A 64 11.22 -6.64 29.46
N LEU A 65 10.77 -6.10 30.60
CA LEU A 65 9.60 -6.60 31.33
C LEU A 65 8.30 -5.91 30.93
N GLU A 66 8.33 -4.97 29.98
CA GLU A 66 7.16 -4.20 29.54
C GLU A 66 5.98 -5.09 29.12
N ARG A 67 6.24 -6.23 28.47
CA ARG A 67 5.19 -7.17 28.06
C ARG A 67 4.76 -8.15 29.16
N HIS A 68 5.48 -8.20 30.29
CA HIS A 68 5.24 -9.12 31.40
C HIS A 68 4.63 -8.43 32.63
N ILE A 69 4.71 -7.11 32.70
CA ILE A 69 4.15 -6.30 33.79
C ILE A 69 2.76 -5.81 33.37
N ILE A 70 1.73 -6.48 33.87
CA ILE A 70 0.34 -6.30 33.43
C ILE A 70 -0.51 -5.51 34.46
N SER A 71 -0.04 -5.34 35.71
CA SER A 71 -0.81 -4.61 36.73
C SER A 71 0.07 -3.77 37.67
N GLY A 72 -0.59 -2.92 38.47
CA GLY A 72 0.04 -1.85 39.25
C GLY A 72 0.29 -0.60 38.40
N ALA A 73 0.73 0.49 39.01
CA ALA A 73 0.99 1.75 38.32
C ALA A 73 1.92 1.59 37.11
N LEU A 74 2.97 0.78 37.22
CA LEU A 74 3.91 0.51 36.13
C LEU A 74 3.26 -0.23 34.96
N GLY A 75 2.42 -1.23 35.24
CA GLY A 75 1.62 -1.92 34.22
C GLY A 75 0.64 -0.98 33.52
N GLY A 76 0.02 -0.07 34.27
CA GLY A 76 -0.86 0.96 33.70
C GLY A 76 -0.15 1.93 32.74
N TYR A 77 1.09 2.31 33.01
CA TYR A 77 1.89 3.11 32.07
C TYR A 77 2.18 2.36 30.77
N PHE A 78 2.56 1.07 30.86
CA PHE A 78 2.81 0.24 29.68
C PHE A 78 1.52 -0.02 28.88
N GLU A 79 0.41 -0.29 29.56
CA GLU A 79 -0.91 -0.45 28.93
C GLU A 79 -1.34 0.86 28.24
N PHE A 80 -1.21 2.01 28.90
CA PHE A 80 -1.53 3.31 28.28
C PHE A 80 -0.69 3.56 27.02
N ARG A 81 0.63 3.32 27.10
CA ARG A 81 1.51 3.50 25.93
C ARG A 81 1.09 2.56 24.79
N ARG A 82 0.94 1.27 25.07
CA ARG A 82 0.68 0.22 24.06
C ARG A 82 -0.73 0.31 23.48
N ASP A 83 -1.74 0.53 24.31
CA ASP A 83 -3.14 0.33 23.94
C ASP A 83 -3.87 1.65 23.66
N ILE A 84 -3.29 2.80 24.03
CA ILE A 84 -3.88 4.13 23.79
C ILE A 84 -2.95 5.00 22.95
N LEU A 85 -1.76 5.32 23.47
CA LEU A 85 -0.89 6.34 22.85
C LEU A 85 -0.39 5.92 21.48
N ASN A 86 0.19 4.71 21.39
CA ASN A 86 0.78 4.18 20.17
C ASN A 86 -0.26 4.05 19.04
N PRO A 87 -1.40 3.33 19.23
CA PRO A 87 -2.46 3.27 18.22
C PRO A 87 -3.03 4.64 17.84
N ALA A 88 -3.10 5.60 18.78
CA ALA A 88 -3.58 6.94 18.47
C ALA A 88 -2.60 7.72 17.57
N GLN A 89 -1.29 7.59 17.81
CA GLN A 89 -0.26 8.17 16.95
C GLN A 89 -0.27 7.52 15.56
N ASP A 90 -0.40 6.19 15.49
CA ASP A 90 -0.48 5.44 14.25
C ASP A 90 -1.73 5.84 13.44
N GLY A 91 -2.88 5.96 14.11
CA GLY A 91 -4.13 6.42 13.49
C GLY A 91 -4.08 7.86 12.97
N LEU A 92 -3.48 8.78 13.72
CA LEU A 92 -3.28 10.16 13.28
C LEU A 92 -2.28 10.24 12.11
N GLY A 93 -1.21 9.46 12.18
CA GLY A 93 -0.22 9.36 11.12
C GLY A 93 -0.78 8.81 9.82
N LEU A 94 -1.64 7.78 9.90
CA LEU A 94 -2.37 7.23 8.76
C LEU A 94 -3.27 8.28 8.10
N LEU A 95 -3.98 9.08 8.90
CA LEU A 95 -4.81 10.18 8.40
C LEU A 95 -3.96 11.21 7.66
N ALA A 96 -2.85 11.64 8.23
CA ALA A 96 -1.95 12.63 7.64
C ALA A 96 -1.34 12.14 6.31
N MET A 97 -0.90 10.88 6.27
CA MET A 97 -0.35 10.27 5.06
C MET A 97 -1.40 10.14 3.96
N GLY A 98 -2.58 9.61 4.27
CA GLY A 98 -3.65 9.46 3.28
C GLY A 98 -4.21 10.80 2.79
N LEU A 99 -4.21 11.83 3.66
CA LEU A 99 -4.51 13.21 3.25
C LEU A 99 -3.49 13.73 2.26
N ALA A 100 -2.20 13.67 2.61
CA ALA A 100 -1.14 14.12 1.73
C ALA A 100 -1.19 13.39 0.39
N GLU A 101 -1.34 12.07 0.40
CA GLU A 101 -1.39 11.23 -0.81
C GLU A 101 -2.55 11.64 -1.72
N THR A 102 -3.80 11.53 -1.27
CA THR A 102 -4.96 11.75 -2.15
C THR A 102 -5.14 13.21 -2.55
N PHE A 103 -4.81 14.18 -1.70
CA PHE A 103 -4.77 15.59 -2.11
C PHE A 103 -3.68 15.85 -3.13
N ASN A 104 -2.48 15.29 -2.96
CA ASN A 104 -1.40 15.45 -3.93
C ASN A 104 -1.76 14.83 -5.27
N GLU A 105 -2.30 13.61 -5.29
CA GLU A 105 -2.72 12.95 -6.52
C GLU A 105 -3.78 13.76 -7.28
N GLN A 106 -4.80 14.26 -6.58
CA GLN A 106 -5.83 15.08 -7.20
C GLN A 106 -5.29 16.47 -7.61
N HIS A 107 -4.38 17.06 -6.83
CA HIS A 107 -3.74 18.33 -7.14
C HIS A 107 -2.87 18.21 -8.41
N GLN A 108 -2.10 17.13 -8.56
CA GLN A 108 -1.28 16.85 -9.74
C GLN A 108 -2.10 16.67 -11.02
N ARG A 109 -3.36 16.24 -10.92
CA ARG A 109 -4.31 16.18 -12.05
C ARG A 109 -4.82 17.55 -12.49
N GLY A 110 -4.52 18.61 -11.75
CA GLY A 110 -4.85 19.98 -12.08
C GLY A 110 -3.72 20.75 -12.76
N MET A 111 -3.98 22.03 -13.01
CA MET A 111 -3.03 23.00 -13.53
C MET A 111 -3.11 24.30 -12.72
N GLY A 112 -1.94 24.87 -12.41
CA GLY A 112 -1.80 26.17 -11.74
C GLY A 112 -1.94 27.36 -12.69
N LEU A 113 -1.99 28.58 -12.14
CA LEU A 113 -2.03 29.84 -12.92
C LEU A 113 -0.76 30.05 -13.76
N ASN A 114 0.34 29.40 -13.40
CA ASN A 114 1.57 29.39 -14.18
C ASN A 114 1.53 28.45 -15.41
N GLY A 115 0.41 27.74 -15.64
CA GLY A 115 0.23 26.78 -16.73
C GLY A 115 0.93 25.43 -16.50
N ALA A 116 1.63 25.26 -15.38
CA ALA A 116 2.24 23.99 -15.02
C ALA A 116 1.21 23.05 -14.37
N LEU A 117 1.42 21.74 -14.52
CA LEU A 117 0.67 20.75 -13.76
C LEU A 117 0.95 20.88 -12.26
N GLY A 118 0.02 20.42 -11.43
CA GLY A 118 0.17 20.45 -9.99
C GLY A 118 1.38 19.65 -9.51
N GLU A 119 2.01 20.14 -8.45
CA GLU A 119 3.06 19.43 -7.68
C GLU A 119 2.43 18.86 -6.39
N ASN A 120 3.23 18.24 -5.52
CA ASN A 120 2.78 17.88 -4.17
C ASN A 120 2.40 19.15 -3.40
N LEU A 121 1.15 19.20 -2.94
CA LEU A 121 0.61 20.23 -2.07
C LEU A 121 1.06 20.03 -0.62
N PHE A 122 1.13 18.78 -0.16
CA PHE A 122 1.52 18.41 1.19
C PHE A 122 2.71 17.43 1.19
N THR A 123 3.50 17.45 2.26
CA THR A 123 4.38 16.34 2.65
C THR A 123 3.75 15.55 3.80
N ALA A 124 4.17 14.31 3.98
CA ALA A 124 3.89 13.50 5.16
C ALA A 124 5.12 12.65 5.49
N GLY A 125 5.19 12.15 6.73
CA GLY A 125 6.23 11.21 7.13
C GLY A 125 6.11 9.87 6.39
N SER A 126 7.20 9.10 6.38
CA SER A 126 7.26 7.76 5.79
C SER A 126 7.29 6.67 6.86
N PRO A 127 7.06 5.39 6.50
CA PRO A 127 7.33 4.28 7.39
C PRO A 127 8.77 4.34 7.90
N LYS A 128 8.97 3.89 9.14
CA LYS A 128 10.29 3.78 9.76
C LYS A 128 10.52 2.35 10.20
N VAL A 129 11.75 1.88 10.03
CA VAL A 129 12.21 0.62 10.62
C VAL A 129 13.30 0.95 11.62
N LEU A 130 13.12 0.48 12.85
CA LEU A 130 14.03 0.66 13.97
C LEU A 130 14.71 -0.66 14.25
N SER A 131 16.03 -0.72 14.11
CA SER A 131 16.81 -1.86 14.57
C SER A 131 16.96 -1.81 16.08
N HIS A 132 16.85 -2.96 16.73
CA HIS A 132 17.14 -3.05 18.16
C HIS A 132 18.64 -2.83 18.40
N SER A 133 19.00 -2.19 19.51
CA SER A 133 20.37 -1.89 19.92
C SER A 133 21.26 -3.12 20.10
N THR A 134 20.66 -4.29 20.34
CA THR A 134 21.37 -5.57 20.51
C THR A 134 21.62 -6.30 19.21
N ASN A 135 21.11 -5.81 18.08
CA ASN A 135 21.35 -6.47 16.80
C ASN A 135 22.85 -6.43 16.49
N ASP A 136 23.41 -7.60 16.23
CA ASP A 136 24.80 -7.76 15.83
C ASP A 136 24.94 -7.93 14.31
N GLY A 137 23.87 -8.41 13.65
CA GLY A 137 23.74 -8.48 12.20
C GLY A 137 23.85 -7.11 11.51
N LYS A 138 24.21 -7.14 10.22
CA LYS A 138 24.40 -5.93 9.37
C LYS A 138 23.29 -5.73 8.34
N ALA A 139 22.27 -6.58 8.36
CA ALA A 139 21.15 -6.47 7.47
C ALA A 139 20.29 -5.25 7.80
N LEU A 140 19.91 -4.50 6.76
CA LEU A 140 19.07 -3.33 6.89
C LEU A 140 17.69 -3.63 6.30
N PHE A 141 16.66 -3.45 7.13
CA PHE A 141 15.28 -3.43 6.66
C PHE A 141 14.86 -2.00 6.34
N SER A 142 14.14 -1.86 5.23
CA SER A 142 13.38 -0.66 4.91
C SER A 142 11.93 -1.04 4.63
N ALA A 143 11.03 -0.09 4.90
CA ALA A 143 9.60 -0.27 4.71
C ALA A 143 9.05 0.87 3.83
N ALA A 144 8.11 0.54 2.97
CA ALA A 144 7.35 1.49 2.18
C ALA A 144 5.86 1.14 2.23
N LEU A 145 4.99 2.15 2.22
CA LEU A 145 3.56 1.92 2.00
C LEU A 145 3.33 1.62 0.51
N ASN A 146 2.40 0.71 0.24
CA ASN A 146 1.81 0.53 -1.09
C ASN A 146 2.82 0.29 -2.23
N ASP A 147 3.80 -0.59 -2.04
CA ASP A 147 4.39 -1.25 -3.21
C ASP A 147 3.55 -2.50 -3.53
N THR A 148 2.65 -2.42 -4.51
CA THR A 148 1.91 -3.60 -5.02
C THR A 148 2.69 -4.44 -6.02
N SER A 149 3.98 -4.64 -5.75
CA SER A 149 4.79 -5.70 -6.34
C SER A 149 4.42 -7.14 -5.92
N GLY A 150 3.17 -7.55 -6.16
CA GLY A 150 2.72 -8.94 -6.01
C GLY A 150 2.62 -9.63 -7.37
N PRO A 151 2.88 -10.95 -7.49
CA PRO A 151 2.62 -11.66 -8.73
C PRO A 151 1.11 -11.80 -8.97
N TYR A 152 0.61 -11.35 -10.13
CA TYR A 152 -0.77 -11.54 -10.58
C TYR A 152 -0.80 -12.43 -11.81
N GLU A 153 -1.84 -13.24 -11.95
CA GLU A 153 -2.14 -13.95 -13.18
C GLU A 153 -3.16 -13.13 -13.97
N LEU A 154 -2.76 -12.68 -15.16
CA LEU A 154 -3.67 -12.12 -16.15
C LEU A 154 -3.95 -13.21 -17.19
N SER A 155 -5.18 -13.66 -17.32
CA SER A 155 -5.59 -14.67 -18.32
C SER A 155 -6.49 -14.06 -19.39
N TYR A 156 -6.35 -14.51 -20.64
CA TYR A 156 -7.19 -14.11 -21.77
C TYR A 156 -7.98 -15.31 -22.30
N ASP A 157 -9.30 -15.21 -22.39
CA ASP A 157 -10.17 -16.33 -22.82
C ASP A 157 -10.46 -16.35 -24.33
N GLY A 158 -10.01 -15.34 -25.06
CA GLY A 158 -10.29 -15.16 -26.49
C GLY A 158 -11.20 -13.97 -26.80
N THR A 159 -11.93 -13.49 -25.80
CA THR A 159 -12.78 -12.29 -25.86
C THR A 159 -12.35 -11.26 -24.81
N ASP A 160 -12.18 -11.69 -23.55
CA ASP A 160 -11.93 -10.84 -22.40
C ASP A 160 -10.76 -11.35 -21.54
N TYR A 161 -10.29 -10.48 -20.64
CA TYR A 161 -9.26 -10.75 -19.65
C TYR A 161 -9.84 -10.95 -18.24
N THR A 162 -9.17 -11.80 -17.47
CA THR A 162 -9.38 -11.99 -16.02
C THR A 162 -8.07 -11.72 -15.30
N LEU A 163 -8.12 -10.95 -14.21
CA LEU A 163 -6.99 -10.65 -13.33
C LEU A 163 -7.19 -11.35 -11.99
N LYS A 164 -6.22 -12.16 -11.60
CA LYS A 164 -6.25 -12.95 -10.38
C LYS A 164 -5.00 -12.69 -9.53
N SER A 165 -5.19 -12.43 -8.25
CA SER A 165 -4.11 -12.45 -7.26
C SER A 165 -3.58 -13.87 -7.13
N LEU A 166 -2.30 -14.10 -7.42
CA LEU A 166 -1.68 -15.41 -7.16
C LEU A 166 -1.49 -15.68 -5.66
N PRO A 167 -1.09 -14.71 -4.81
CA PRO A 167 -0.97 -14.94 -3.39
C PRO A 167 -2.29 -15.33 -2.71
N THR A 168 -3.39 -14.67 -3.06
CA THR A 168 -4.68 -14.89 -2.36
C THR A 168 -5.65 -15.79 -3.13
N GLY A 169 -5.36 -16.10 -4.40
CA GLY A 169 -6.25 -16.85 -5.27
C GLY A 169 -7.54 -16.12 -5.68
N THR A 170 -7.72 -14.88 -5.25
CA THR A 170 -8.92 -14.06 -5.49
C THR A 170 -8.93 -13.52 -6.91
N VAL A 171 -10.08 -13.60 -7.59
CA VAL A 171 -10.31 -12.88 -8.85
C VAL A 171 -10.54 -11.41 -8.51
N ILE A 172 -9.63 -10.57 -8.97
CA ILE A 172 -9.62 -9.13 -8.73
C ILE A 172 -10.54 -8.43 -9.72
N ALA A 173 -10.47 -8.85 -10.99
CA ALA A 173 -11.32 -8.36 -12.06
C ALA A 173 -11.55 -9.46 -13.08
N ASP A 174 -12.70 -9.44 -13.72
CA ASP A 174 -13.12 -10.45 -14.68
C ASP A 174 -13.84 -9.80 -15.86
N ASN A 175 -13.84 -10.46 -17.02
CA ASN A 175 -14.50 -10.02 -18.25
C ASN A 175 -14.18 -8.58 -18.69
N PHE A 176 -12.91 -8.16 -18.66
CA PHE A 176 -12.51 -6.82 -19.12
C PHE A 176 -11.68 -6.87 -20.41
N SER A 177 -11.77 -5.81 -21.22
CA SER A 177 -11.03 -5.70 -22.48
C SER A 177 -9.82 -4.76 -22.36
N LEU A 178 -8.67 -5.21 -22.85
CA LEU A 178 -7.48 -4.38 -23.06
C LEU A 178 -7.29 -4.20 -24.57
N SER A 179 -7.67 -3.03 -25.11
CA SER A 179 -7.50 -2.72 -26.54
C SER A 179 -6.66 -1.45 -26.74
N GLY A 180 -5.69 -1.52 -27.67
CA GLY A 180 -4.78 -0.41 -27.99
C GLY A 180 -3.86 0.00 -26.82
N SER A 181 -3.38 1.25 -26.83
CA SER A 181 -2.60 1.87 -25.74
C SER A 181 -3.43 2.14 -24.47
N GLY A 182 -4.56 1.45 -24.28
CA GLY A 182 -5.47 1.62 -23.15
C GLY A 182 -4.86 1.13 -21.84
N VAL A 183 -5.24 1.80 -20.75
CA VAL A 183 -4.90 1.41 -19.37
C VAL A 183 -6.18 0.88 -18.72
N PHE A 184 -6.18 -0.36 -18.25
CA PHE A 184 -7.22 -0.94 -17.41
C PHE A 184 -6.81 -0.86 -15.95
N SER A 185 -7.66 -0.36 -15.06
CA SER A 185 -7.36 -0.28 -13.62
C SER A 185 -8.38 -1.07 -12.80
N ALA A 186 -7.92 -2.04 -12.03
CA ALA A 186 -8.74 -2.75 -11.05
C ALA A 186 -7.90 -3.34 -9.92
N GLY A 187 -8.48 -3.43 -8.72
CA GLY A 187 -7.81 -3.95 -7.53
C GLY A 187 -6.42 -3.38 -7.32
N GLY A 188 -6.30 -2.09 -7.58
CA GLY A 188 -5.09 -1.40 -7.27
C GLY A 188 -3.96 -1.66 -8.26
N ILE A 189 -4.30 -2.03 -9.49
CA ILE A 189 -3.31 -2.30 -10.54
C ILE A 189 -3.85 -1.70 -11.83
N ALA A 190 -3.06 -0.84 -12.44
CA ALA A 190 -3.24 -0.28 -13.77
C ALA A 190 -2.40 -1.07 -14.77
N ILE A 191 -3.03 -1.74 -15.72
CA ILE A 191 -2.42 -2.61 -16.73
C ILE A 191 -2.58 -1.95 -18.09
N SER A 192 -1.50 -1.85 -18.86
CA SER A 192 -1.52 -1.36 -20.24
C SER A 192 -0.75 -2.29 -21.17
N ILE A 193 -1.09 -2.23 -22.47
CA ILE A 193 -0.45 -3.03 -23.52
C ILE A 193 0.40 -2.11 -24.40
N GLY A 194 1.70 -2.42 -24.55
CA GLY A 194 2.58 -1.80 -25.52
C GLY A 194 2.17 -2.18 -26.95
N SER A 195 2.17 -1.21 -27.86
CA SER A 195 1.59 -1.35 -29.21
C SER A 195 2.14 -2.55 -30.01
N SER A 196 1.20 -3.24 -30.70
CA SER A 196 1.35 -4.26 -31.76
C SER A 196 1.62 -5.71 -31.33
N GLY A 197 0.55 -6.46 -31.06
CA GLY A 197 0.51 -7.93 -31.06
C GLY A 197 -0.88 -8.48 -30.72
N THR A 198 -1.12 -9.78 -30.97
CA THR A 198 -2.39 -10.48 -30.66
C THR A 198 -2.16 -11.57 -29.62
N VAL A 199 -2.93 -11.55 -28.52
CA VAL A 199 -2.93 -12.58 -27.48
C VAL A 199 -3.86 -13.73 -27.91
N ALA A 200 -3.42 -14.98 -27.79
CA ALA A 200 -4.25 -16.14 -28.15
C ALA A 200 -5.19 -16.52 -27.00
N SER A 201 -6.38 -17.03 -27.33
CA SER A 201 -7.33 -17.60 -26.34
C SER A 201 -6.65 -18.66 -25.47
N GLY A 202 -6.88 -18.58 -24.15
CA GLY A 202 -6.30 -19.46 -23.13
C GLY A 202 -4.92 -19.04 -22.61
N GLN A 203 -4.34 -17.94 -23.08
CA GLN A 203 -3.03 -17.47 -22.61
C GLN A 203 -3.08 -16.87 -21.20
N LYS A 204 -1.96 -17.01 -20.49
CA LYS A 204 -1.77 -16.53 -19.11
C LYS A 204 -0.44 -15.80 -18.98
N PHE A 205 -0.46 -14.67 -18.29
CA PHE A 205 0.68 -13.80 -18.04
C PHE A 205 0.89 -13.63 -16.55
N LEU A 206 2.15 -13.68 -16.12
CA LEU A 206 2.55 -13.29 -14.78
C LEU A 206 2.88 -11.80 -14.79
N LEU A 207 2.13 -11.00 -14.04
CA LEU A 207 2.41 -9.60 -13.81
C LEU A 207 3.09 -9.46 -12.45
N GLN A 208 4.31 -8.92 -12.42
CA GLN A 208 4.96 -8.47 -11.20
C GLN A 208 5.11 -6.96 -11.32
N PRO A 209 4.17 -6.16 -10.78
CA PRO A 209 4.37 -4.73 -10.72
C PRO A 209 5.64 -4.45 -9.92
N ASP A 210 6.37 -3.39 -10.23
CA ASP A 210 7.44 -2.88 -9.39
C ASP A 210 7.28 -1.36 -9.28
N SER A 211 8.07 -0.72 -8.42
CA SER A 211 8.05 0.73 -8.25
C SER A 211 8.44 1.52 -9.53
N GLN A 212 8.96 0.85 -10.57
CA GLN A 212 9.46 1.46 -11.82
C GLN A 212 8.68 1.04 -13.09
N GLY A 213 7.67 0.20 -13.00
CA GLY A 213 6.79 -0.19 -14.10
C GLY A 213 7.41 -1.14 -15.14
N THR A 214 8.21 -2.14 -14.79
CA THR A 214 8.62 -3.17 -15.79
C THR A 214 8.89 -4.56 -15.21
N LEU A 215 8.04 -5.55 -15.56
CA LEU A 215 8.41 -6.89 -16.06
C LEU A 215 7.14 -7.78 -16.25
N SER A 216 6.96 -8.29 -17.47
CA SER A 216 6.06 -9.42 -17.78
C SER A 216 6.92 -10.62 -18.15
N VAL A 217 6.80 -11.73 -17.42
CA VAL A 217 7.40 -13.02 -17.83
C VAL A 217 6.27 -13.96 -18.26
N PRO A 218 6.25 -14.50 -19.49
CA PRO A 218 5.20 -15.42 -19.91
C PRO A 218 5.29 -16.74 -19.12
N TYR A 219 4.19 -17.13 -18.48
CA TYR A 219 4.07 -18.37 -17.70
C TYR A 219 3.90 -19.62 -18.57
N ASN A 220 3.53 -19.47 -19.86
CA ASN A 220 3.56 -20.57 -20.83
C ASN A 220 3.52 -20.06 -22.29
N GLY A 221 4.60 -20.22 -23.04
CA GLY A 221 4.67 -19.93 -24.48
C GLY A 221 4.99 -18.47 -24.85
N VAL A 222 5.68 -18.30 -25.99
CA VAL A 222 6.10 -16.98 -26.51
C VAL A 222 4.89 -16.29 -27.14
N ALA A 223 4.57 -15.06 -26.70
CA ALA A 223 3.68 -14.19 -27.45
C ALA A 223 4.32 -13.87 -28.80
N SER A 224 3.61 -14.10 -29.90
CA SER A 224 4.04 -13.65 -31.22
C SER A 224 4.06 -12.12 -31.26
N GLY A 225 5.21 -11.51 -31.56
CA GLY A 225 5.31 -10.07 -31.84
C GLY A 225 5.81 -9.15 -30.71
N GLY A 226 6.28 -9.66 -29.56
CA GLY A 226 6.99 -8.83 -28.57
C GLY A 226 6.12 -7.91 -27.70
N ILE A 227 4.87 -8.31 -27.43
CA ILE A 227 3.94 -7.59 -26.55
C ILE A 227 4.57 -7.40 -25.16
N GLN A 228 4.58 -6.15 -24.68
CA GLN A 228 4.93 -5.82 -23.30
C GLN A 228 3.69 -5.33 -22.55
N PHE A 229 3.43 -5.88 -21.36
CA PHE A 229 2.42 -5.32 -20.45
C PHE A 229 3.13 -4.44 -19.42
N ASN A 230 2.65 -3.21 -19.23
CA ASN A 230 3.08 -2.36 -18.14
C ASN A 230 2.00 -2.40 -17.06
N ALA A 231 2.37 -2.82 -15.85
CA ALA A 231 1.47 -2.87 -14.68
C ALA A 231 1.98 -1.89 -13.60
N ARG A 232 1.10 -1.03 -13.08
CA ARG A 232 1.40 -0.05 -12.02
C ARG A 232 0.36 -0.13 -10.90
N THR A 233 0.82 -0.15 -9.68
CA THR A 233 0.00 -0.07 -8.47
C THR A 233 -0.89 1.18 -8.35
N ILE A 234 -2.11 0.98 -7.82
CA ILE A 234 -3.09 1.91 -7.25
C ILE A 234 -3.51 1.26 -5.90
N ALA A 235 -3.88 1.97 -4.84
CA ALA A 235 -4.25 1.29 -3.58
C ALA A 235 -5.67 0.70 -3.66
N THR A 236 -5.88 -0.58 -3.33
CA THR A 236 -7.25 -1.12 -3.09
C THR A 236 -7.33 -2.14 -1.95
N THR A 237 -8.06 -1.71 -0.91
CA THR A 237 -8.97 -2.47 -0.04
C THR A 237 -8.40 -3.22 1.18
N ASP A 238 -9.02 -2.84 2.32
CA ASP A 238 -9.07 -3.40 3.68
C ASP A 238 -7.80 -3.37 4.57
N SER A 239 -7.17 -2.19 4.69
CA SER A 239 -6.02 -1.98 5.60
C SER A 239 -6.38 -1.22 6.89
N SER A 240 -7.66 -0.92 7.14
CA SER A 240 -8.06 0.00 8.22
C SER A 240 -7.66 -0.48 9.63
N GLN A 241 -7.54 -1.80 9.83
CA GLN A 241 -7.10 -2.46 11.07
C GLN A 241 -5.59 -2.76 11.10
N LEU A 242 -4.92 -2.77 9.95
CA LEU A 242 -3.56 -3.31 9.82
C LEU A 242 -2.50 -2.21 9.91
N LEU A 243 -2.76 -1.02 9.36
CA LEU A 243 -1.78 0.08 9.39
C LEU A 243 -1.83 0.97 10.65
N ARG A 244 -2.66 0.61 11.64
CA ARG A 244 -2.78 1.31 12.93
C ARG A 244 -1.96 0.64 14.04
N SER A 245 -0.93 -0.12 13.66
CA SER A 245 -0.11 -0.87 14.59
C SER A 245 1.33 -0.88 14.13
N ASP A 246 2.24 -0.92 15.10
CA ASP A 246 3.63 -1.26 14.87
C ASP A 246 3.81 -2.78 14.78
N TYR A 247 4.86 -3.22 14.08
CA TYR A 247 5.18 -4.63 13.91
C TYR A 247 6.58 -4.94 14.41
N ASP A 248 6.67 -5.92 15.30
CA ASP A 248 7.91 -6.47 15.81
C ASP A 248 8.32 -7.66 14.95
N ILE A 249 9.48 -7.57 14.31
CA ILE A 249 10.10 -8.67 13.59
C ILE A 249 11.22 -9.21 14.46
N GLN A 250 11.18 -10.51 14.73
CA GLN A 250 12.28 -11.22 15.38
C GLN A 250 12.82 -12.30 14.47
N VAL A 251 14.14 -12.36 14.35
CA VAL A 251 14.86 -13.38 13.61
C VAL A 251 15.02 -14.59 14.50
N THR A 252 14.32 -15.67 14.18
CA THR A 252 14.22 -16.88 15.02
C THR A 252 15.18 -17.99 14.62
N GLY A 253 16.01 -17.76 13.60
CA GLY A 253 17.02 -18.69 13.12
C GLY A 253 16.79 -19.01 11.65
N VAL A 254 16.19 -20.16 11.37
CA VAL A 254 16.06 -20.68 10.00
C VAL A 254 14.62 -20.79 9.51
N GLY A 255 14.38 -20.44 8.25
CA GLY A 255 13.18 -20.70 7.46
C GLY A 255 13.51 -21.61 6.29
N SER A 256 12.54 -22.37 5.78
CA SER A 256 12.77 -23.33 4.67
C SER A 256 11.72 -23.20 3.58
N ARG A 257 12.14 -23.35 2.32
CA ARG A 257 11.23 -23.27 1.18
C ARG A 257 11.67 -24.15 0.01
N ALA A 258 10.72 -24.78 -0.66
CA ALA A 258 10.95 -25.45 -1.94
C ALA A 258 10.90 -24.42 -3.08
N ASN A 259 11.79 -24.54 -4.08
CA ASN A 259 11.75 -23.65 -5.24
C ASN A 259 10.53 -23.96 -6.13
N TYR A 260 9.97 -22.92 -6.78
CA TYR A 260 8.77 -23.02 -7.62
C TYR A 260 8.98 -23.88 -8.89
N THR A 261 10.22 -24.16 -9.27
CA THR A 261 10.59 -24.94 -10.46
C THR A 261 10.78 -26.44 -10.19
N ASN A 262 10.52 -26.93 -8.98
CA ASN A 262 10.68 -28.34 -8.66
C ASN A 262 9.70 -29.19 -9.48
N SER A 263 10.24 -30.18 -10.17
CA SER A 263 9.48 -31.01 -11.13
C SER A 263 8.73 -32.19 -10.47
N GLY A 264 8.87 -32.34 -9.14
CA GLY A 264 8.13 -33.29 -8.30
C GLY A 264 7.39 -32.62 -7.13
N SER A 265 6.44 -33.32 -6.49
CA SER A 265 5.65 -32.81 -5.36
C SER A 265 6.33 -33.04 -3.99
N ALA A 266 7.66 -33.10 -3.95
CA ALA A 266 8.41 -33.28 -2.71
C ALA A 266 8.28 -32.04 -1.81
N THR A 267 8.16 -32.28 -0.51
CA THR A 267 8.00 -31.23 0.50
C THR A 267 9.22 -31.16 1.41
N ILE A 268 9.49 -29.98 1.95
CA ILE A 268 10.52 -29.76 2.98
C ILE A 268 9.84 -29.44 4.31
N SER A 269 10.31 -30.05 5.39
CA SER A 269 9.85 -29.74 6.74
C SER A 269 10.31 -28.35 7.15
N ALA A 270 9.57 -27.73 8.09
CA ALA A 270 10.10 -26.57 8.81
C ALA A 270 11.47 -26.93 9.42
N PRO A 271 12.44 -26.02 9.37
CA PRO A 271 13.76 -26.29 9.86
C PRO A 271 13.79 -26.22 11.39
N THR A 272 14.67 -27.00 12.00
CA THR A 272 14.91 -27.00 13.44
C THR A 272 16.31 -26.46 13.70
N VAL A 273 16.44 -25.46 14.58
CA VAL A 273 17.74 -25.01 15.09
C VAL A 273 18.30 -26.10 16.00
N ILE A 274 19.45 -26.66 15.64
CA ILE A 274 20.18 -27.67 16.42
C ILE A 274 21.39 -27.09 17.15
N ASN A 275 21.87 -25.92 16.72
CA ASN A 275 22.93 -25.15 17.37
C ASN A 275 22.72 -23.64 17.15
N SER A 276 22.22 -22.94 18.17
CA SER A 276 21.92 -21.51 18.12
C SER A 276 23.16 -20.60 18.22
N GLN A 277 24.34 -21.16 18.47
CA GLN A 277 25.60 -20.41 18.61
C GLN A 277 26.43 -20.41 17.32
N HIS A 278 25.84 -20.85 16.20
CA HIS A 278 26.55 -20.93 14.93
C HIS A 278 26.45 -19.59 14.17
N ASP A 279 27.59 -18.94 13.89
CA ASP A 279 27.65 -17.59 13.28
C ASP A 279 26.92 -17.49 11.92
N ASN A 280 26.86 -18.59 11.18
CA ASN A 280 26.22 -18.67 9.85
C ASN A 280 24.78 -19.22 9.88
N LEU A 281 24.11 -19.24 11.04
CA LEU A 281 22.80 -19.89 11.20
C LEU A 281 21.72 -19.36 10.24
N THR A 282 21.80 -18.08 9.91
CA THR A 282 20.83 -17.37 9.07
C THR A 282 21.25 -17.27 7.60
N ASP A 283 22.40 -17.84 7.24
CA ASP A 283 22.88 -17.90 5.86
C ASP A 283 21.87 -18.59 4.95
N THR A 284 21.77 -18.10 3.71
CA THR A 284 21.04 -18.82 2.67
C THR A 284 21.82 -20.05 2.23
N VAL A 285 21.22 -21.23 2.39
CA VAL A 285 21.79 -22.52 1.99
C VAL A 285 20.87 -23.20 0.99
N THR A 286 21.41 -23.61 -0.16
CA THR A 286 20.74 -24.38 -1.19
C THR A 286 21.06 -25.88 -1.05
N ILE A 287 20.02 -26.70 -0.95
CA ILE A 287 20.05 -28.15 -1.16
C ILE A 287 19.68 -28.40 -2.63
N ARG A 288 20.64 -28.84 -3.44
CA ARG A 288 20.45 -29.08 -4.87
C ARG A 288 20.54 -30.56 -5.17
N PHE A 289 19.50 -31.13 -5.76
CA PHE A 289 19.51 -32.53 -6.16
C PHE A 289 20.29 -32.72 -7.46
N THR A 290 21.33 -33.54 -7.40
CA THR A 290 22.15 -33.92 -8.56
C THR A 290 21.57 -35.15 -9.27
N SER A 291 20.82 -35.97 -8.54
CA SER A 291 20.02 -37.10 -9.03
C SER A 291 18.83 -37.36 -8.10
N SER A 292 17.92 -38.26 -8.46
CA SER A 292 16.80 -38.63 -7.59
C SER A 292 17.21 -39.32 -6.27
N GLY A 293 18.49 -39.73 -6.14
CA GLY A 293 19.04 -40.35 -4.93
C GLY A 293 20.17 -39.56 -4.27
N SER A 294 20.53 -38.38 -4.78
CA SER A 294 21.68 -37.62 -4.24
C SER A 294 21.54 -36.10 -4.38
N TYR A 295 22.10 -35.39 -3.40
CA TYR A 295 22.09 -33.93 -3.33
C TYR A 295 23.42 -33.36 -2.85
N ASP A 296 23.65 -32.10 -3.22
CA ASP A 296 24.69 -31.23 -2.69
C ASP A 296 24.05 -30.16 -1.78
N VAL A 297 24.82 -29.66 -0.83
CA VAL A 297 24.46 -28.56 0.07
C VAL A 297 25.45 -27.43 -0.11
N ILE A 298 24.97 -26.25 -0.51
CA ILE A 298 25.77 -25.10 -0.90
C ILE A 298 25.33 -23.90 -0.05
N ASN A 299 26.26 -23.30 0.68
CA ASN A 299 26.02 -22.00 1.31
C ASN A 299 26.12 -20.91 0.22
N ASP A 300 24.98 -20.34 -0.15
CA ASP A 300 24.88 -19.30 -1.18
C ASP A 300 25.46 -17.97 -0.69
N THR A 301 25.42 -17.72 0.62
CA THR A 301 25.92 -16.49 1.27
C THR A 301 27.44 -16.37 1.13
N THR A 302 28.15 -17.44 1.48
CA THR A 302 29.62 -17.51 1.41
C THR A 302 30.11 -18.08 0.07
N ASN A 303 29.20 -18.56 -0.77
CA ASN A 303 29.49 -19.31 -2.00
C ASN A 303 30.39 -20.53 -1.77
N THR A 304 30.16 -21.28 -0.68
CA THR A 304 30.94 -22.48 -0.31
C THR A 304 30.08 -23.73 -0.29
N THR A 305 30.59 -24.86 -0.79
CA THR A 305 29.92 -26.16 -0.68
C THR A 305 30.11 -26.75 0.73
N LEU A 306 29.01 -26.94 1.46
CA LEU A 306 28.99 -27.53 2.81
C LEU A 306 29.05 -29.07 2.76
N ALA A 307 28.39 -29.67 1.78
CA ALA A 307 28.44 -31.11 1.52
C ALA A 307 28.16 -31.40 0.05
N SER A 308 28.75 -32.49 -0.47
CA SER A 308 28.49 -32.93 -1.85
C SER A 308 28.26 -34.43 -1.89
N GLY A 309 27.42 -34.88 -2.84
CA GLY A 309 27.13 -36.28 -3.11
C GLY A 309 26.44 -37.01 -1.97
N GLN A 310 25.68 -36.30 -1.12
CA GLN A 310 24.97 -36.91 0.00
C GLN A 310 23.85 -37.81 -0.50
N ILE A 311 23.56 -38.89 0.23
CA ILE A 311 22.52 -39.85 -0.13
C ILE A 311 21.17 -39.31 0.35
N TYR A 312 20.20 -39.23 -0.55
CA TYR A 312 18.83 -38.88 -0.21
C TYR A 312 18.07 -40.11 0.30
N SER A 313 17.38 -39.94 1.44
CA SER A 313 16.34 -40.84 1.91
C SER A 313 15.10 -40.00 2.28
N SER A 314 13.92 -40.43 1.82
CA SER A 314 12.67 -39.70 2.08
C SER A 314 12.41 -39.62 3.59
N GLY A 315 12.21 -38.40 4.09
CA GLY A 315 12.02 -38.11 5.52
C GLY A 315 13.30 -38.18 6.35
N GLY A 316 14.46 -38.44 5.73
CA GLY A 316 15.75 -38.42 6.39
C GLY A 316 16.17 -37.00 6.77
N LYS A 317 16.92 -36.87 7.87
CA LYS A 317 17.47 -35.59 8.32
C LYS A 317 18.59 -35.13 7.38
N ILE A 318 18.62 -33.83 7.14
CA ILE A 318 19.68 -33.11 6.44
C ILE A 318 20.14 -31.99 7.39
N PRO A 319 21.41 -31.99 7.87
CA PRO A 319 22.42 -33.04 7.69
C PRO A 319 22.02 -34.39 8.31
N PRO A 320 22.47 -35.52 7.74
CA PRO A 320 22.28 -36.83 8.36
C PRO A 320 23.19 -37.03 9.60
N THR A 321 24.36 -36.38 9.62
CA THR A 321 25.31 -36.33 10.74
C THR A 321 26.09 -35.02 10.72
N GLY A 322 26.44 -34.47 11.88
CA GLY A 322 27.18 -33.21 11.98
C GLY A 322 26.25 -31.99 11.96
N ASP A 323 26.76 -30.85 11.50
CA ASP A 323 26.07 -29.56 11.54
C ASP A 323 26.27 -28.80 10.22
N TYR A 324 25.18 -28.44 9.53
CA TYR A 324 25.20 -27.59 8.33
C TYR A 324 24.67 -26.22 8.75
N ASN A 325 25.55 -25.37 9.27
CA ASN A 325 25.20 -24.03 9.78
C ASN A 325 24.15 -24.04 10.91
N GLY A 326 24.13 -25.01 11.80
CA GLY A 326 23.31 -24.98 13.01
C GLY A 326 21.85 -25.44 12.86
N TRP A 327 21.44 -25.97 11.71
CA TRP A 327 20.05 -26.37 11.45
C TRP A 327 19.88 -27.81 10.94
N SER A 328 18.65 -28.33 11.03
CA SER A 328 18.23 -29.62 10.48
C SER A 328 16.87 -29.53 9.79
N VAL A 329 16.73 -30.16 8.62
CA VAL A 329 15.45 -30.34 7.90
C VAL A 329 15.23 -31.78 7.47
N ALA A 330 14.04 -32.10 6.97
CA ALA A 330 13.74 -33.33 6.27
C ALA A 330 13.01 -33.04 4.96
N ILE A 331 13.40 -33.74 3.88
CA ILE A 331 12.71 -33.66 2.58
C ILE A 331 11.94 -34.97 2.39
N THR A 332 10.64 -34.87 2.10
CA THR A 332 9.73 -36.01 1.96
C THR A 332 9.18 -36.09 0.55
N GLY A 333 9.40 -37.23 -0.10
CA GLY A 333 8.95 -37.52 -1.46
C GLY A 333 9.53 -38.84 -1.96
N SER A 334 8.70 -39.71 -2.55
CA SER A 334 9.09 -41.03 -3.05
C SER A 334 8.44 -41.34 -4.40
N GLY A 335 9.02 -42.28 -5.16
CA GLY A 335 8.51 -42.65 -6.50
C GLY A 335 8.48 -41.46 -7.45
N THR A 336 7.33 -41.19 -8.07
CA THR A 336 7.11 -40.03 -8.95
C THR A 336 7.08 -38.69 -8.21
N ALA A 337 6.95 -38.71 -6.88
CA ALA A 337 7.02 -37.53 -6.02
C ALA A 337 8.41 -37.34 -5.39
N ALA A 338 9.40 -38.18 -5.73
CA ALA A 338 10.78 -37.96 -5.29
C ALA A 338 11.38 -36.72 -5.98
N PRO A 339 12.29 -35.99 -5.29
CA PRO A 339 13.07 -34.94 -5.94
C PRO A 339 13.79 -35.46 -7.18
N GLN A 340 13.88 -34.65 -8.23
CA GLN A 340 14.57 -34.96 -9.49
C GLN A 340 15.87 -34.16 -9.62
N THR A 341 16.71 -34.53 -10.60
CA THR A 341 17.90 -33.73 -10.93
C THR A 341 17.51 -32.30 -11.24
N GLY A 342 18.14 -31.35 -10.54
CA GLY A 342 17.89 -29.91 -10.69
C GLY A 342 16.86 -29.35 -9.70
N ASP A 343 16.15 -30.20 -8.94
CA ASP A 343 15.28 -29.72 -7.87
C ASP A 343 16.10 -29.03 -6.77
N ILE A 344 15.59 -27.92 -6.27
CA ILE A 344 16.25 -27.04 -5.30
C ILE A 344 15.33 -26.79 -4.10
N PHE A 345 15.90 -26.90 -2.91
CA PHE A 345 15.29 -26.48 -1.65
C PHE A 345 16.23 -25.50 -0.97
N LYS A 346 15.68 -24.45 -0.38
CA LYS A 346 16.46 -23.39 0.28
C LYS A 346 16.15 -23.35 1.76
N ILE A 347 17.20 -23.17 2.56
CA ILE A 347 17.16 -22.75 3.95
C ILE A 347 17.70 -21.32 3.97
N SER A 348 17.12 -20.45 4.78
CA SER A 348 17.55 -19.06 4.94
C SER A 348 17.19 -18.57 6.34
N ALA A 349 17.46 -17.32 6.67
CA ALA A 349 16.91 -16.67 7.86
C ALA A 349 15.39 -16.90 8.01
N GLY A 350 14.96 -17.25 9.22
CA GLY A 350 13.57 -17.40 9.63
C GLY A 350 13.11 -16.19 10.45
N TYR A 351 11.86 -15.79 10.25
CA TYR A 351 11.28 -14.60 10.85
C TYR A 351 9.94 -14.90 11.52
N THR A 352 9.72 -14.24 12.64
CA THR A 352 8.40 -14.08 13.24
C THR A 352 7.98 -12.63 13.15
N VAL A 353 6.67 -12.40 13.08
CA VAL A 353 6.09 -11.06 13.09
C VAL A 353 5.00 -11.01 14.14
N THR A 354 5.15 -10.11 15.11
CA THR A 354 4.14 -9.83 16.12
C THR A 354 3.58 -8.43 15.92
N ARG A 355 2.25 -8.33 15.84
CA ARG A 355 1.55 -7.04 15.82
C ARG A 355 1.52 -6.45 17.23
N SER A 356 1.97 -5.21 17.40
CA SER A 356 2.21 -4.61 18.72
C SER A 356 0.95 -4.20 19.47
N SER A 357 -0.12 -3.84 18.74
CA SER A 357 -1.39 -3.37 19.32
C SER A 357 -2.18 -4.45 20.08
N ASP A 358 -1.99 -5.73 19.73
CA ASP A 358 -2.72 -6.85 20.33
C ASP A 358 -1.85 -8.08 20.62
N ASN A 359 -0.54 -7.96 20.40
CA ASN A 359 0.45 -9.01 20.60
C ASN A 359 0.14 -10.31 19.84
N GLN A 360 -0.55 -10.20 18.69
CA GLN A 360 -0.84 -11.34 17.84
C GLN A 360 0.35 -11.65 16.94
N GLU A 361 0.80 -12.90 16.96
CA GLU A 361 1.76 -13.40 15.99
C GLU A 361 1.06 -13.63 14.65
N ILE A 362 1.44 -12.86 13.63
CA ILE A 362 0.86 -12.92 12.28
C ILE A 362 1.75 -13.68 11.29
N LEU A 363 3.00 -13.95 11.68
CA LEU A 363 3.89 -14.86 10.96
C LEU A 363 4.71 -15.65 11.98
N SER A 364 4.77 -16.97 11.77
CA SER A 364 5.57 -17.89 12.57
C SER A 364 6.64 -18.55 11.72
N ASN A 365 7.92 -18.30 12.00
CA ASN A 365 9.09 -18.95 11.39
C ASN A 365 9.08 -18.99 9.85
N GLY A 366 8.64 -17.92 9.19
CA GLY A 366 8.63 -17.80 7.72
C GLY A 366 10.00 -17.36 7.17
N ASP A 367 10.29 -17.66 5.90
CA ASP A 367 11.44 -17.06 5.22
C ASP A 367 11.18 -15.57 4.88
N PHE A 368 12.16 -14.86 4.31
CA PHE A 368 11.99 -13.44 3.97
C PHE A 368 10.86 -13.21 2.95
N THR A 369 10.59 -14.17 2.07
CA THR A 369 9.48 -14.08 1.11
C THR A 369 8.15 -14.10 1.86
N ALA A 370 7.97 -15.06 2.78
CA ALA A 370 6.78 -15.14 3.62
C ALA A 370 6.63 -13.89 4.51
N LEU A 371 7.72 -13.35 5.05
CA LEU A 371 7.72 -12.08 5.76
C LEU A 371 7.20 -10.94 4.87
N ASN A 372 7.79 -10.77 3.68
CA ASN A 372 7.37 -9.71 2.77
C ASN A 372 5.91 -9.92 2.34
N ASP A 373 5.49 -11.12 1.97
CA ASP A 373 4.12 -11.43 1.60
C ASP A 373 3.11 -11.13 2.74
N THR A 374 3.43 -11.53 3.97
CA THR A 374 2.62 -11.20 5.15
C THR A 374 2.48 -9.69 5.30
N MET A 375 3.59 -8.96 5.25
CA MET A 375 3.60 -7.50 5.42
C MET A 375 2.93 -6.77 4.27
N ARG A 376 3.04 -7.29 3.04
CA ARG A 376 2.32 -6.78 1.87
C ARG A 376 0.82 -6.94 2.03
N GLY A 377 0.37 -8.04 2.63
CA GLY A 377 -1.02 -8.22 3.06
C GLY A 377 -1.48 -7.14 4.07
N GLN A 378 -0.55 -6.50 4.78
CA GLN A 378 -0.81 -5.37 5.67
C GLN A 378 -0.69 -4.00 4.96
N GLY A 379 -0.39 -3.94 3.66
CA GLY A 379 -0.13 -2.70 2.92
C GLY A 379 1.32 -2.19 3.02
N LEU A 380 2.24 -3.00 3.52
CA LEU A 380 3.65 -2.67 3.72
C LEU A 380 4.54 -3.52 2.84
N HIS A 381 5.43 -2.90 2.08
CA HIS A 381 6.49 -3.63 1.42
C HIS A 381 7.78 -3.49 2.18
N LEU A 382 8.42 -4.64 2.42
CA LEU A 382 9.73 -4.69 3.05
C LEU A 382 10.80 -4.96 2.01
N SER A 383 11.89 -4.21 2.12
CA SER A 383 13.11 -4.49 1.40
C SER A 383 14.21 -4.76 2.41
N LEU A 384 14.87 -5.90 2.23
CA LEU A 384 16.07 -6.27 2.96
C LEU A 384 17.26 -6.00 2.06
N THR A 385 18.19 -5.18 2.55
CA THR A 385 19.48 -4.98 1.90
C THR A 385 20.59 -5.51 2.79
N ASP A 386 21.35 -6.45 2.27
CA ASP A 386 22.57 -6.95 2.90
C ASP A 386 23.71 -5.99 2.52
N THR A 387 24.05 -5.07 3.42
CA THR A 387 25.21 -4.18 3.26
C THR A 387 26.22 -4.45 4.37
N PRO A 388 27.37 -5.11 4.08
CA PRO A 388 27.88 -5.58 2.78
C PRO A 388 27.07 -6.76 2.18
N PRO A 389 27.13 -6.97 0.83
CA PRO A 389 26.45 -8.08 0.17
C PRO A 389 26.83 -9.43 0.79
N GLY A 390 25.82 -10.25 1.12
CA GLY A 390 26.02 -11.54 1.80
C GLY A 390 26.17 -11.45 3.32
N SER A 391 25.68 -10.39 3.96
CA SER A 391 25.60 -10.28 5.42
C SER A 391 24.15 -10.44 5.89
N PRO A 392 23.65 -11.67 6.09
CA PRO A 392 22.27 -11.89 6.53
C PRO A 392 22.03 -11.30 7.93
N PRO A 393 20.77 -11.08 8.33
CA PRO A 393 20.47 -10.77 9.72
C PRO A 393 20.90 -11.94 10.59
N HIS A 394 21.31 -11.69 11.83
CA HIS A 394 21.76 -12.72 12.74
C HIS A 394 20.61 -13.26 13.61
N TYR A 395 20.81 -14.41 14.26
CA TYR A 395 19.83 -14.99 15.17
C TYR A 395 19.54 -14.03 16.34
N GLU A 396 18.27 -13.88 16.72
CA GLU A 396 17.77 -12.94 17.73
C GLU A 396 17.85 -11.45 17.35
N ASP A 397 18.25 -11.11 16.12
CA ASP A 397 18.07 -9.74 15.61
C ASP A 397 16.59 -9.35 15.64
N ARG A 398 16.30 -8.11 16.03
CA ARG A 398 14.95 -7.58 16.12
C ARG A 398 14.78 -6.23 15.42
N PHE A 399 13.63 -6.03 14.80
CA PHE A 399 13.29 -4.80 14.09
C PHE A 399 11.86 -4.39 14.41
N LEU A 400 11.65 -3.11 14.77
CA LEU A 400 10.33 -2.53 14.97
C LEU A 400 9.97 -1.67 13.76
N ILE A 401 8.88 -2.04 13.09
CA ILE A 401 8.33 -1.27 11.97
C ILE A 401 7.24 -0.36 12.52
N GLN A 402 7.34 0.92 12.18
CA GLN A 402 6.34 1.95 12.45
C GLN A 402 5.77 2.42 11.11
N PRO A 403 4.64 1.82 10.65
CA PRO A 403 4.09 2.06 9.32
C PRO A 403 3.67 3.51 9.11
N THR A 404 2.95 4.05 10.10
CA THR A 404 2.19 5.28 9.97
C THR A 404 2.50 6.29 11.07
N ARG A 405 3.05 5.87 12.21
CA ARG A 405 3.35 6.74 13.37
C ARG A 405 3.97 8.08 13.03
N ASN A 406 4.94 8.07 12.12
CA ASN A 406 5.70 9.26 11.74
C ASN A 406 4.97 10.15 10.72
N GLY A 407 3.85 9.69 10.16
CA GLY A 407 3.09 10.35 9.12
C GLY A 407 2.70 11.78 9.47
N ALA A 408 2.16 11.97 10.68
CA ALA A 408 1.71 13.28 11.16
C ALA A 408 2.88 14.17 11.64
N ALA A 409 3.98 13.58 12.10
CA ALA A 409 5.12 14.33 12.62
C ALA A 409 5.83 15.17 11.54
N ALA A 410 5.75 14.75 10.27
CA ALA A 410 6.32 15.46 9.12
C ALA A 410 5.25 15.94 8.13
N PHE A 411 4.00 16.07 8.59
CA PHE A 411 2.93 16.62 7.77
C PHE A 411 3.07 18.14 7.66
N ASP A 412 3.22 18.65 6.43
CA ASP A 412 3.41 20.07 6.19
C ASP A 412 2.87 20.49 4.80
N VAL A 413 2.65 21.79 4.61
CA VAL A 413 2.34 22.38 3.31
C VAL A 413 3.64 22.54 2.51
N ASN A 414 3.74 21.84 1.40
CA ASN A 414 4.92 21.87 0.53
C ASN A 414 4.93 23.09 -0.42
N LEU A 415 3.75 23.65 -0.70
CA LEU A 415 3.60 24.73 -1.67
C LEU A 415 3.81 26.11 -1.02
N THR A 416 4.78 26.87 -1.53
CA THR A 416 5.04 28.26 -1.08
C THR A 416 4.53 29.34 -2.05
N ASP A 417 4.33 29.02 -3.33
CA ASP A 417 3.82 29.95 -4.34
C ASP A 417 2.34 29.66 -4.66
N PRO A 418 1.41 30.60 -4.38
CA PRO A 418 -0.01 30.39 -4.63
C PRO A 418 -0.36 30.21 -6.12
N ARG A 419 0.50 30.65 -7.05
CA ARG A 419 0.29 30.45 -8.49
C ARG A 419 0.41 28.98 -8.90
N LYS A 420 1.04 28.15 -8.08
CA LYS A 420 1.16 26.70 -8.28
C LYS A 420 -0.04 25.91 -7.75
N VAL A 421 -1.01 26.57 -7.13
CA VAL A 421 -2.26 25.90 -6.72
C VAL A 421 -3.01 25.47 -7.97
N ALA A 422 -3.08 24.17 -8.17
CA ALA A 422 -3.55 23.54 -9.39
C ALA A 422 -5.08 23.38 -9.38
N ALA A 423 -5.80 24.50 -9.37
CA ALA A 423 -7.26 24.54 -9.23
C ALA A 423 -8.03 24.24 -10.52
N ALA A 424 -7.42 24.46 -11.69
CA ALA A 424 -8.03 24.26 -13.00
C ALA A 424 -7.75 22.86 -13.55
N ALA A 425 -8.55 22.37 -14.50
CA ALA A 425 -8.15 21.20 -15.27
C ALA A 425 -7.14 21.60 -16.36
N PRO A 426 -6.17 20.74 -16.73
CA PRO A 426 -5.13 21.09 -17.70
C PRO A 426 -5.60 21.10 -19.16
N ILE A 427 -6.79 20.55 -19.42
CA ILE A 427 -7.36 20.45 -20.77
C ILE A 427 -8.76 21.06 -20.83
N THR A 428 -9.12 21.48 -22.04
CA THR A 428 -10.48 21.83 -22.41
C THR A 428 -10.90 21.02 -23.62
N THR A 429 -12.19 20.72 -23.70
CA THR A 429 -12.81 20.05 -24.83
C THR A 429 -13.73 21.03 -25.55
N THR A 430 -13.86 20.90 -26.86
CA THR A 430 -14.74 21.76 -27.65
C THR A 430 -15.25 20.97 -28.85
N ALA A 431 -16.56 20.99 -29.06
CA ALA A 431 -17.16 20.55 -30.31
C ALA A 431 -16.89 21.60 -31.38
N TRP A 432 -16.49 21.17 -32.58
CA TRP A 432 -16.23 22.11 -33.64
C TRP A 432 -17.53 22.83 -34.08
N PRO A 433 -17.52 24.16 -34.32
CA PRO A 433 -18.75 24.92 -34.58
C PRO A 433 -19.51 24.46 -35.84
N ASP A 434 -18.80 23.90 -36.82
CA ASP A 434 -19.37 23.43 -38.09
C ASP A 434 -19.81 21.95 -38.06
N ASN A 435 -19.82 21.32 -36.87
CA ASN A 435 -20.40 19.99 -36.71
C ASN A 435 -21.87 19.99 -37.16
N ALA A 436 -22.24 18.94 -37.89
CA ALA A 436 -23.56 18.84 -38.51
C ALA A 436 -24.58 18.12 -37.63
N SER A 437 -24.12 17.45 -36.56
CA SER A 437 -24.98 16.83 -35.54
C SER A 437 -25.03 17.65 -34.24
N SER A 438 -25.98 17.31 -33.36
CA SER A 438 -26.07 17.84 -32.00
C SER A 438 -25.25 17.02 -30.98
N THR A 439 -24.27 16.23 -31.44
CA THR A 439 -23.44 15.38 -30.57
C THR A 439 -22.61 16.25 -29.63
N THR A 440 -22.54 15.85 -28.37
CA THR A 440 -21.86 16.62 -27.30
C THR A 440 -20.63 15.90 -26.80
N ILE A 441 -19.65 16.65 -26.31
CA ILE A 441 -18.44 16.16 -25.64
C ILE A 441 -18.45 16.62 -24.19
N SER A 442 -18.08 15.74 -23.27
CA SER A 442 -17.89 16.08 -21.85
C SER A 442 -16.69 17.01 -21.67
N ALA A 443 -16.59 17.68 -20.52
CA ALA A 443 -15.49 18.62 -20.24
C ALA A 443 -14.08 17.97 -20.17
N GLY A 444 -14.02 16.64 -20.14
CA GLY A 444 -12.80 15.85 -19.99
C GLY A 444 -12.32 15.72 -18.54
N THR A 445 -11.70 14.58 -18.25
CA THR A 445 -11.04 14.26 -16.97
C THR A 445 -9.60 13.83 -17.23
N VAL A 446 -8.72 14.04 -16.25
CA VAL A 446 -7.33 13.57 -16.31
C VAL A 446 -7.26 12.25 -15.55
N VAL A 447 -6.81 11.19 -16.23
CA VAL A 447 -6.63 9.85 -15.67
C VAL A 447 -5.15 9.54 -15.43
N ASP A 448 -4.25 10.13 -16.22
CA ASP A 448 -2.80 10.06 -16.05
C ASP A 448 -2.16 11.44 -16.24
N ALA A 449 -1.84 12.10 -15.13
CA ALA A 449 -1.21 13.40 -15.11
C ALA A 449 0.28 13.36 -15.53
N LYS A 450 0.91 12.18 -15.54
CA LYS A 450 2.34 12.02 -15.86
C LYS A 450 2.58 11.86 -17.37
N ASN A 451 1.51 11.71 -18.16
CA ASN A 451 1.63 11.61 -19.60
C ASN A 451 2.25 12.91 -20.18
N PRO A 452 3.40 12.84 -20.87
CA PRO A 452 4.09 14.03 -21.38
C PRO A 452 3.28 14.78 -22.46
N ASN A 453 2.31 14.11 -23.08
CA ASN A 453 1.50 14.64 -24.17
C ASN A 453 0.11 15.12 -23.70
N LEU A 454 -0.15 15.15 -22.39
CA LEU A 454 -1.47 15.47 -21.81
C LEU A 454 -2.07 16.78 -22.33
N GLN A 455 -1.23 17.79 -22.53
CA GLN A 455 -1.64 19.13 -22.95
C GLN A 455 -1.55 19.33 -24.47
N ASN A 456 -1.19 18.31 -25.25
CA ASN A 456 -1.14 18.42 -26.70
C ASN A 456 -2.52 18.74 -27.27
N THR A 457 -2.52 19.49 -28.37
CA THR A 457 -3.78 19.69 -29.12
C THR A 457 -4.09 18.42 -29.89
N VAL A 458 -5.25 17.84 -29.61
CA VAL A 458 -5.73 16.60 -30.19
C VAL A 458 -7.06 16.84 -30.89
N ARG A 459 -7.20 16.29 -32.09
CA ARG A 459 -8.44 16.30 -32.86
C ARG A 459 -9.02 14.89 -32.89
N ILE A 460 -10.29 14.77 -32.53
CA ILE A 460 -11.10 13.57 -32.78
C ILE A 460 -12.01 13.89 -33.96
N GLN A 461 -11.89 13.11 -35.05
CA GLN A 461 -12.75 13.23 -36.21
C GLN A 461 -13.51 11.93 -36.42
N PHE A 462 -14.84 12.03 -36.57
CA PHE A 462 -15.68 10.88 -36.86
C PHE A 462 -15.59 10.50 -38.33
N THR A 463 -15.25 9.23 -38.59
CA THR A 463 -15.19 8.67 -39.94
C THR A 463 -16.48 7.95 -40.31
N SER A 464 -17.21 7.43 -39.31
CA SER A 464 -18.52 6.80 -39.44
C SER A 464 -19.37 7.07 -38.19
N THR A 465 -20.61 6.58 -38.16
CA THR A 465 -21.46 6.65 -36.96
C THR A 465 -20.97 5.76 -35.81
N SER A 466 -20.01 4.87 -36.07
CA SER A 466 -19.48 3.88 -35.12
C SER A 466 -17.94 3.88 -35.03
N GLY A 467 -17.27 4.87 -35.62
CA GLY A 467 -15.81 4.91 -35.66
C GLY A 467 -15.27 6.32 -35.81
N TYR A 468 -14.13 6.57 -35.17
CA TYR A 468 -13.41 7.84 -35.17
C TYR A 468 -11.91 7.65 -35.39
N GLN A 469 -11.25 8.74 -35.71
CA GLN A 469 -9.79 8.87 -35.70
C GLN A 469 -9.37 9.99 -34.76
N ILE A 470 -8.39 9.69 -33.91
CA ILE A 470 -7.72 10.63 -33.03
C ILE A 470 -6.40 11.02 -33.69
N GLN A 471 -6.12 12.32 -33.73
CA GLN A 471 -4.84 12.86 -34.17
C GLN A 471 -4.26 13.76 -33.10
N ASP A 472 -3.01 13.48 -32.72
CA ASP A 472 -2.21 14.42 -31.95
C ASP A 472 -1.45 15.32 -32.93
N LEU A 473 -1.79 16.61 -32.92
CA LEU A 473 -1.25 17.57 -33.87
C LEU A 473 0.20 17.96 -33.54
N VAL A 474 0.65 17.69 -32.31
CA VAL A 474 2.01 17.98 -31.85
C VAL A 474 2.92 16.81 -32.19
N THR A 475 2.55 15.59 -31.80
CA THR A 475 3.36 14.39 -32.09
C THR A 475 3.20 13.89 -33.52
N ARG A 476 2.20 14.42 -34.25
CA ARG A 476 1.85 14.03 -35.62
C ARG A 476 1.56 12.52 -35.72
N THR A 477 0.83 12.00 -34.73
CA THR A 477 0.40 10.60 -34.67
C THR A 477 -1.10 10.49 -34.87
N THR A 478 -1.54 9.33 -35.38
CA THR A 478 -2.94 9.05 -35.70
C THR A 478 -3.32 7.68 -35.16
N THR A 479 -4.48 7.56 -34.54
CA THR A 479 -5.03 6.30 -34.03
C THR A 479 -6.52 6.21 -34.33
N SER A 480 -7.01 5.03 -34.70
CA SER A 480 -8.44 4.80 -34.94
C SER A 480 -9.08 4.12 -33.73
N GLY A 481 -10.36 4.40 -33.50
CA GLY A 481 -11.14 3.76 -32.45
C GLY A 481 -12.58 3.51 -32.86
N SER A 482 -13.21 2.55 -32.17
CA SER A 482 -14.64 2.29 -32.28
C SER A 482 -15.42 3.24 -31.36
N TYR A 483 -16.60 3.66 -31.81
CA TYR A 483 -17.47 4.54 -31.06
C TYR A 483 -18.74 3.83 -30.59
N THR A 484 -19.00 4.00 -29.30
CA THR A 484 -20.29 3.75 -28.68
C THR A 484 -20.65 5.01 -27.90
N SER A 485 -21.84 5.56 -28.13
CA SER A 485 -22.31 6.76 -27.41
C SER A 485 -22.29 6.52 -25.91
N GLY A 486 -21.76 7.47 -25.14
CA GLY A 486 -21.69 7.34 -23.69
C GLY A 486 -20.48 6.55 -23.17
N ASN A 487 -19.71 5.90 -24.04
CA ASN A 487 -18.46 5.24 -23.62
C ASN A 487 -17.29 6.23 -23.56
N ASP A 488 -16.31 5.89 -22.72
CA ASP A 488 -15.10 6.67 -22.56
C ASP A 488 -14.15 6.52 -23.75
N ILE A 489 -13.54 7.64 -24.12
CA ILE A 489 -12.42 7.72 -25.06
C ILE A 489 -11.22 8.25 -24.29
N THR A 490 -10.17 7.43 -24.18
CA THR A 490 -8.95 7.75 -23.44
C THR A 490 -7.77 7.95 -24.41
N TYR A 491 -7.06 9.07 -24.27
CA TYR A 491 -5.88 9.38 -25.07
C TYR A 491 -4.99 10.39 -24.34
N ASN A 492 -3.66 10.33 -24.51
CA ASN A 492 -2.70 11.23 -23.84
C ASN A 492 -2.94 11.43 -22.32
N GLY A 493 -3.42 10.41 -21.60
CA GLY A 493 -3.68 10.51 -20.15
C GLY A 493 -4.93 11.30 -19.76
N TRP A 494 -5.72 11.77 -20.72
CA TRP A 494 -7.07 12.28 -20.46
C TRP A 494 -8.13 11.31 -20.95
N GLN A 495 -9.35 11.50 -20.45
CA GLN A 495 -10.54 10.76 -20.83
C GLN A 495 -11.68 11.75 -21.13
N VAL A 496 -12.44 11.48 -22.19
CA VAL A 496 -13.64 12.22 -22.54
C VAL A 496 -14.78 11.26 -22.84
N ASN A 497 -16.00 11.74 -22.70
CA ASN A 497 -17.17 11.04 -23.18
C ASN A 497 -17.85 11.86 -24.29
N ILE A 498 -18.23 11.19 -25.37
CA ILE A 498 -19.02 11.78 -26.45
C ILE A 498 -20.38 11.08 -26.46
N THR A 499 -21.46 11.88 -26.46
CA THR A 499 -22.84 11.37 -26.41
C THR A 499 -23.64 11.91 -27.59
N GLY A 500 -24.33 10.99 -28.26
CA GLY A 500 -25.16 11.28 -29.43
C GLY A 500 -24.80 10.42 -30.64
N SER A 501 -25.38 10.79 -31.79
CA SER A 501 -25.17 10.14 -33.08
C SER A 501 -24.34 11.05 -33.99
N PRO A 502 -23.00 10.91 -33.99
CA PRO A 502 -22.13 11.75 -34.80
C PRO A 502 -22.39 11.52 -36.28
N GLN A 503 -22.23 12.57 -37.08
CA GLN A 503 -22.37 12.46 -38.52
C GLN A 503 -21.13 11.79 -39.12
N ALA A 504 -21.37 10.74 -39.91
CA ALA A 504 -20.38 10.10 -40.75
C ALA A 504 -20.00 10.96 -41.96
N SER A 505 -18.91 10.56 -42.63
CA SER A 505 -18.52 11.04 -43.97
C SER A 505 -19.72 11.09 -44.93
N VAL A 506 -19.95 12.23 -45.59
CA VAL A 506 -21.14 12.44 -46.44
C VAL A 506 -20.90 11.91 -47.85
N SER A 507 -21.85 11.11 -48.37
CA SER A 507 -21.81 10.62 -49.76
C SER A 507 -22.28 11.70 -50.75
N GLY A 508 -21.55 11.89 -51.87
CA GLY A 508 -21.99 12.74 -52.99
C GLY A 508 -21.15 13.99 -53.31
N ALA A 509 -20.00 14.20 -52.68
CA ALA A 509 -19.04 15.25 -53.05
C ALA A 509 -17.60 14.73 -53.07
N THR A 510 -16.67 15.49 -53.67
CA THR A 510 -15.26 15.09 -53.80
C THR A 510 -14.61 15.13 -52.43
N THR A 511 -14.12 13.98 -51.96
CA THR A 511 -13.50 13.82 -50.63
C THR A 511 -12.00 13.61 -50.75
N ALA A 512 -11.26 14.10 -49.76
CA ALA A 512 -9.86 13.77 -49.55
C ALA A 512 -9.67 13.26 -48.13
N THR A 513 -8.83 12.25 -47.97
CA THR A 513 -8.45 11.72 -46.66
C THR A 513 -6.93 11.53 -46.63
N ALA A 514 -6.27 12.08 -45.61
CA ALA A 514 -4.84 11.91 -45.40
C ALA A 514 -4.52 12.02 -43.90
N SER A 515 -3.60 11.16 -43.41
CA SER A 515 -3.12 11.18 -42.02
C SER A 515 -4.23 11.20 -40.95
N GLY A 516 -5.37 10.58 -41.26
CA GLY A 516 -6.55 10.51 -40.40
C GLY A 516 -7.48 11.72 -40.45
N ALA A 517 -7.16 12.73 -41.28
CA ALA A 517 -8.00 13.89 -41.52
C ALA A 517 -8.83 13.63 -42.76
N SER A 518 -10.10 14.04 -42.75
CA SER A 518 -10.95 13.96 -43.92
C SER A 518 -11.63 15.30 -44.19
N ILE A 519 -11.60 15.74 -45.44
CA ILE A 519 -12.28 16.96 -45.89
C ILE A 519 -13.17 16.65 -47.08
N ILE A 520 -14.19 17.48 -47.25
CA ILE A 520 -15.12 17.42 -48.37
C ILE A 520 -15.12 18.78 -49.07
N ALA A 521 -15.02 18.74 -50.39
CA ALA A 521 -15.06 19.92 -51.23
C ALA A 521 -16.27 19.86 -52.15
N SER A 522 -17.06 20.94 -52.20
CA SER A 522 -18.31 20.98 -52.97
C SER A 522 -18.53 22.31 -53.69
N THR A 523 -19.24 22.23 -54.81
CA THR A 523 -19.72 23.37 -55.58
C THR A 523 -21.07 23.83 -55.04
N ARG A 524 -21.28 25.13 -54.83
CA ARG A 524 -22.62 25.60 -54.47
C ARG A 524 -23.59 25.44 -55.66
N PRO A 525 -24.83 24.97 -55.44
CA PRO A 525 -25.81 24.79 -56.53
C PRO A 525 -26.20 26.09 -57.24
N THR A 526 -25.92 27.23 -56.62
CA THR A 526 -26.22 28.58 -57.13
C THR A 526 -25.12 29.16 -58.02
N ASN A 527 -24.04 28.42 -58.27
CA ASN A 527 -22.97 28.88 -59.17
C ASN A 527 -23.52 29.01 -60.60
N GLN A 528 -23.13 30.07 -61.29
CA GLN A 528 -23.56 30.38 -62.65
C GLN A 528 -22.56 29.85 -63.68
N GLY A 529 -21.27 29.73 -63.29
CA GLY A 529 -20.25 29.11 -64.12
C GLY A 529 -20.40 27.60 -64.25
N THR A 530 -19.68 27.02 -65.21
CA THR A 530 -19.52 25.57 -65.38
C THR A 530 -18.37 25.01 -64.54
N GLY A 531 -17.74 25.84 -63.70
CA GLY A 531 -16.65 25.45 -62.82
C GLY A 531 -17.06 24.37 -61.83
N THR A 532 -16.28 23.29 -61.77
CA THR A 532 -16.48 22.15 -60.87
C THR A 532 -15.20 21.76 -60.16
N ILE A 533 -15.32 21.14 -58.98
CA ILE A 533 -14.18 20.57 -58.26
C ILE A 533 -13.91 19.18 -58.82
N THR A 534 -12.75 19.02 -59.45
CA THR A 534 -12.34 17.74 -60.03
C THR A 534 -11.40 16.94 -59.14
N ALA A 535 -10.74 17.59 -58.18
CA ALA A 535 -9.91 16.92 -57.19
C ALA A 535 -9.81 17.75 -55.91
N VAL A 536 -9.69 17.07 -54.77
CA VAL A 536 -9.28 17.64 -53.49
C VAL A 536 -8.17 16.76 -52.90
N GLU A 537 -7.19 17.38 -52.27
CA GLU A 537 -6.00 16.76 -51.66
C GLU A 537 -5.76 17.43 -50.29
N ILE A 538 -5.15 16.67 -49.38
CA ILE A 538 -4.66 17.18 -48.10
C ILE A 538 -3.13 17.13 -48.15
N ASN A 539 -2.49 18.30 -48.02
CA ASN A 539 -1.05 18.49 -48.02
C ASN A 539 -0.45 18.43 -46.61
N ASP A 540 -1.21 18.83 -45.58
CA ASP A 540 -0.84 18.65 -44.17
C ASP A 540 -2.05 18.21 -43.35
N GLY A 541 -2.17 16.91 -43.09
CA GLY A 541 -3.27 16.34 -42.32
C GLY A 541 -3.34 16.80 -40.87
N TYR A 542 -2.27 17.36 -40.31
CA TYR A 542 -2.22 17.77 -38.90
C TYR A 542 -2.49 19.26 -38.70
N ASP A 543 -2.85 20.00 -39.75
CA ASP A 543 -3.33 21.37 -39.59
C ASP A 543 -4.73 21.36 -38.92
N ILE A 544 -4.84 22.01 -37.77
CA ILE A 544 -6.11 22.13 -37.04
C ILE A 544 -7.18 22.84 -37.86
N ARG A 545 -6.78 23.74 -38.76
CA ARG A 545 -7.67 24.55 -39.60
C ARG A 545 -8.33 23.75 -40.72
N LEU A 546 -7.94 22.49 -40.95
CA LEU A 546 -8.69 21.56 -41.81
C LEU A 546 -10.13 21.33 -41.32
N SER A 547 -10.40 21.64 -40.05
CA SER A 547 -11.72 21.56 -39.47
C SER A 547 -12.60 22.77 -39.81
N ASN A 548 -12.00 23.92 -40.17
CA ASN A 548 -12.75 25.12 -40.56
C ASN A 548 -13.54 24.88 -41.87
N LYS A 549 -14.69 25.54 -41.96
CA LYS A 549 -15.44 25.71 -43.19
C LYS A 549 -14.90 26.92 -43.94
N VAL A 550 -14.32 26.66 -45.11
CA VAL A 550 -13.70 27.67 -45.97
C VAL A 550 -14.46 27.79 -47.28
N GLU A 551 -14.64 29.02 -47.76
CA GLU A 551 -15.24 29.34 -49.06
C GLU A 551 -14.21 30.00 -49.98
N ILE A 552 -14.06 29.45 -51.18
CA ILE A 552 -13.41 30.11 -52.31
C ILE A 552 -14.49 30.89 -53.04
N ARG A 553 -14.47 32.22 -52.92
CA ARG A 553 -15.47 33.14 -53.49
C ARG A 553 -14.88 33.89 -54.68
N PHE A 554 -15.36 33.61 -55.88
CA PHE A 554 -14.94 34.32 -57.08
C PHE A 554 -15.54 35.72 -57.11
N THR A 555 -14.67 36.74 -57.08
CA THR A 555 -15.07 38.16 -57.15
C THR A 555 -15.17 38.64 -58.60
N SER A 556 -14.49 37.95 -59.52
CA SER A 556 -14.61 38.09 -60.96
C SER A 556 -14.27 36.75 -61.63
N ASP A 557 -14.38 36.69 -62.96
CA ASP A 557 -14.00 35.51 -63.76
C ASP A 557 -12.50 35.14 -63.63
N THR A 558 -11.67 36.05 -63.09
CA THR A 558 -10.20 35.87 -62.97
C THR A 558 -9.66 36.15 -61.57
N GLN A 559 -10.50 36.36 -60.56
CA GLN A 559 -10.07 36.62 -59.18
C GLN A 559 -10.98 35.96 -58.16
N TYR A 560 -10.39 35.51 -57.05
CA TYR A 560 -11.12 34.93 -55.92
C TYR A 560 -10.54 35.35 -54.58
N ASN A 561 -11.38 35.27 -53.55
CA ASN A 561 -10.99 35.34 -52.15
C ASN A 561 -11.19 33.97 -51.49
N ILE A 562 -10.27 33.59 -50.61
CA ILE A 562 -10.45 32.45 -49.71
C ILE A 562 -10.93 33.02 -48.37
N VAL A 563 -12.10 32.60 -47.92
CA VAL A 563 -12.76 33.12 -46.72
C VAL A 563 -13.00 31.98 -45.74
N ASP A 564 -12.39 32.07 -44.56
CA ASP A 564 -12.71 31.23 -43.42
C ASP A 564 -14.05 31.68 -42.83
N ILE A 565 -15.08 30.85 -42.97
CA ILE A 565 -16.42 31.15 -42.48
C ILE A 565 -16.52 30.88 -40.98
N THR A 566 -15.79 29.88 -40.49
CA THR A 566 -15.73 29.54 -39.07
C THR A 566 -15.17 30.69 -38.26
N GLU A 567 -14.09 31.32 -38.75
CA GLU A 567 -13.43 32.46 -38.09
C GLU A 567 -13.92 33.83 -38.59
N GLY A 568 -14.67 33.88 -39.69
CA GLY A 568 -15.15 35.13 -40.30
C GLY A 568 -14.06 35.98 -40.95
N LYS A 569 -12.97 35.36 -41.44
CA LYS A 569 -11.75 36.03 -41.89
C LYS A 569 -11.45 35.75 -43.37
N ILE A 570 -10.97 36.76 -44.11
CA ILE A 570 -10.37 36.53 -45.44
C ILE A 570 -8.93 36.05 -45.23
N LEU A 571 -8.63 34.84 -45.74
CA LEU A 571 -7.31 34.21 -45.63
C LEU A 571 -6.38 34.66 -46.76
N ALA A 572 -6.89 34.72 -47.98
CA ALA A 572 -6.11 35.08 -49.17
C ALA A 572 -6.98 35.69 -50.27
N SER A 573 -6.34 36.44 -51.17
CA SER A 573 -6.93 36.98 -52.40
C SER A 573 -5.96 36.77 -53.56
N SER A 574 -6.41 36.10 -54.62
CA SER A 574 -5.52 35.63 -55.69
C SER A 574 -6.20 35.64 -57.07
N GLY A 575 -5.37 35.68 -58.12
CA GLY A 575 -5.82 35.53 -59.50
C GLY A 575 -6.12 34.07 -59.87
N TYR A 576 -7.02 33.87 -60.82
CA TYR A 576 -7.39 32.57 -61.39
C TYR A 576 -7.16 32.57 -62.90
N SER A 577 -6.34 31.64 -63.37
CA SER A 577 -5.93 31.50 -64.77
C SER A 577 -6.91 30.70 -65.65
N GLY A 578 -8.12 30.39 -65.17
CA GLY A 578 -9.14 29.60 -65.90
C GLY A 578 -9.04 28.09 -65.68
N SER A 579 -7.87 27.59 -65.27
CA SER A 579 -7.68 26.26 -64.70
C SER A 579 -6.52 26.32 -63.70
N GLY A 580 -6.61 25.54 -62.62
CA GLY A 580 -5.53 25.50 -61.65
C GLY A 580 -5.96 25.00 -60.29
N THR A 581 -4.95 24.89 -59.44
CA THR A 581 -5.10 24.45 -58.07
C THR A 581 -5.14 25.65 -57.13
N ILE A 582 -6.09 25.65 -56.20
CA ILE A 582 -6.21 26.59 -55.10
C ILE A 582 -5.88 25.84 -53.81
N ALA A 583 -4.99 26.37 -52.98
CA ALA A 583 -4.55 25.73 -51.74
C ALA A 583 -4.56 26.73 -50.58
N GLU A 584 -4.98 26.27 -49.41
CA GLU A 584 -5.00 27.02 -48.15
C GLU A 584 -5.14 26.03 -46.98
N ASN A 585 -4.74 26.41 -45.75
CA ASN A 585 -4.98 25.61 -44.52
C ASN A 585 -4.67 24.10 -44.64
N GLY A 586 -3.57 23.75 -45.31
CA GLY A 586 -3.13 22.35 -45.46
C GLY A 586 -3.94 21.53 -46.47
N TRP A 587 -4.89 22.10 -47.20
CA TRP A 587 -5.62 21.43 -48.29
C TRP A 587 -5.35 22.07 -49.64
N LYS A 588 -5.73 21.34 -50.69
CA LYS A 588 -5.54 21.70 -52.08
C LYS A 588 -6.74 21.25 -52.92
N VAL A 589 -7.34 22.14 -53.69
CA VAL A 589 -8.52 21.87 -54.54
C VAL A 589 -8.22 22.24 -55.98
N THR A 590 -8.61 21.39 -56.92
CA THR A 590 -8.52 21.65 -58.35
C THR A 590 -9.90 22.00 -58.90
N VAL A 591 -10.01 23.19 -59.48
CA VAL A 591 -11.22 23.67 -60.15
C VAL A 591 -11.01 23.58 -61.67
N SER A 592 -12.01 23.04 -62.37
CA SER A 592 -12.02 22.91 -63.83
C SER A 592 -13.34 23.39 -64.42
N GLY A 593 -13.29 24.02 -65.59
CA GLY A 593 -14.43 24.67 -66.22
C GLY A 593 -14.45 26.19 -66.02
N ALA A 594 -15.44 26.86 -66.59
CA ALA A 594 -15.52 28.31 -66.57
C ALA A 594 -16.17 28.79 -65.27
N VAL A 595 -15.46 29.61 -64.50
CA VAL A 595 -15.98 30.28 -63.29
C VAL A 595 -16.56 31.65 -63.65
N LYS A 596 -17.49 32.14 -62.84
CA LYS A 596 -18.10 33.47 -62.95
C LYS A 596 -18.02 34.22 -61.63
N ALA A 597 -18.06 35.55 -61.72
CA ALA A 597 -18.24 36.41 -60.56
C ALA A 597 -19.46 35.95 -59.72
N GLY A 598 -19.25 35.69 -58.43
CA GLY A 598 -20.28 35.17 -57.52
C GLY A 598 -20.28 33.65 -57.36
N ASP A 599 -19.49 32.89 -58.14
CA ASP A 599 -19.33 31.45 -57.91
C ASP A 599 -18.59 31.19 -56.60
N ILE A 600 -19.05 30.16 -55.88
CA ILE A 600 -18.52 29.77 -54.58
C ILE A 600 -18.27 28.26 -54.53
N PHE A 601 -17.09 27.90 -54.05
CA PHE A 601 -16.69 26.53 -53.77
C PHE A 601 -16.39 26.42 -52.27
N GLN A 602 -16.84 25.34 -51.64
CA GLN A 602 -16.73 25.13 -50.21
C GLN A 602 -15.77 23.98 -49.92
N VAL A 603 -14.92 24.15 -48.91
CA VAL A 603 -14.09 23.10 -48.32
C VAL A 603 -14.40 23.07 -46.83
N LYS A 604 -14.67 21.89 -46.27
CA LYS A 604 -14.94 21.72 -44.83
C LYS A 604 -14.50 20.35 -44.35
N SER A 605 -14.46 20.14 -43.03
CA SER A 605 -14.30 18.79 -42.48
C SER A 605 -15.38 17.84 -42.98
N ASN A 606 -14.98 16.59 -43.16
CA ASN A 606 -15.86 15.50 -43.52
C ASN A 606 -16.18 14.67 -42.28
N GLY A 607 -17.38 14.86 -41.73
CA GLY A 607 -17.79 14.31 -40.44
C GLY A 607 -17.59 15.28 -39.27
N ASP A 608 -18.11 14.91 -38.11
CA ASP A 608 -18.03 15.73 -36.90
C ASP A 608 -16.61 15.70 -36.29
N VAL A 609 -16.21 16.84 -35.74
CA VAL A 609 -14.90 17.07 -35.14
C VAL A 609 -15.04 17.56 -33.70
N PHE A 610 -14.20 17.02 -32.82
CA PHE A 610 -14.01 17.50 -31.46
C PHE A 610 -12.53 17.76 -31.22
N VAL A 611 -12.24 18.78 -30.42
CA VAL A 611 -10.88 19.20 -30.13
C VAL A 611 -10.65 19.18 -28.63
N ILE A 612 -9.52 18.60 -28.25
CA ILE A 612 -8.97 18.65 -26.91
C ILE A 612 -7.71 19.49 -26.99
N LYS A 613 -7.54 20.45 -26.08
CA LYS A 613 -6.38 21.34 -26.07
C LYS A 613 -6.04 21.79 -24.66
N ASN A 614 -4.82 22.30 -24.49
CA ASN A 614 -4.38 22.94 -23.25
C ASN A 614 -5.37 24.03 -22.79
N ASN A 615 -5.74 23.99 -21.51
CA ASN A 615 -6.50 25.03 -20.82
C ASN A 615 -5.61 26.22 -20.42
N GLN A 616 -5.15 26.99 -21.40
CA GLN A 616 -4.19 28.10 -21.26
C GLN A 616 -4.38 28.94 -19.96
N GLY A 617 -3.57 28.65 -18.93
CA GLY A 617 -3.56 29.36 -17.64
C GLY A 617 -4.77 29.12 -16.71
N GLY A 618 -5.74 28.29 -17.11
CA GLY A 618 -6.85 27.86 -16.25
C GLY A 618 -7.77 28.96 -15.71
N MET A 619 -7.72 30.17 -16.26
CA MET A 619 -8.47 31.31 -15.71
C MET A 619 -9.98 31.06 -15.75
N GLY A 620 -10.62 31.15 -14.59
CA GLY A 620 -12.06 30.91 -14.43
C GLY A 620 -12.48 29.44 -14.34
N ASP A 621 -11.53 28.50 -14.37
CA ASP A 621 -11.79 27.07 -14.22
C ASP A 621 -11.44 26.61 -12.78
N ASN A 622 -12.43 26.10 -12.06
CA ASN A 622 -12.30 25.55 -10.72
C ASN A 622 -12.60 24.05 -10.65
N ARG A 623 -12.61 23.34 -11.79
CA ARG A 623 -12.98 21.91 -11.85
C ARG A 623 -12.08 21.04 -10.98
N ASN A 624 -10.79 21.32 -10.90
CA ASN A 624 -9.90 20.53 -10.04
C ASN A 624 -10.06 20.90 -8.56
N ALA A 625 -10.29 22.18 -8.24
CA ALA A 625 -10.60 22.62 -6.89
C ALA A 625 -11.89 21.97 -6.35
N LEU A 626 -12.93 21.85 -7.18
CA LEU A 626 -14.16 21.15 -6.80
C LEU A 626 -13.92 19.66 -6.51
N LYS A 627 -13.00 19.01 -7.26
CA LYS A 627 -12.60 17.62 -6.98
C LYS A 627 -11.82 17.51 -5.67
N LEU A 628 -10.94 18.47 -5.37
CA LEU A 628 -10.23 18.52 -4.08
C LEU A 628 -11.18 18.68 -2.90
N VAL A 629 -12.21 19.53 -3.02
CA VAL A 629 -13.27 19.65 -2.00
C VAL A 629 -14.05 18.34 -1.86
N GLY A 630 -14.33 17.66 -2.98
CA GLY A 630 -15.01 16.37 -2.99
C GLY A 630 -14.28 15.28 -2.19
N LEU A 631 -12.95 15.37 -2.07
CA LEU A 631 -12.15 14.39 -1.33
C LEU A 631 -12.61 14.21 0.12
N GLU A 632 -13.18 15.24 0.77
CA GLU A 632 -13.65 15.15 2.16
C GLU A 632 -14.60 13.95 2.38
N THR A 633 -15.44 13.65 1.39
CA THR A 633 -16.48 12.62 1.44
C THR A 633 -16.17 11.40 0.57
N GLU A 634 -15.01 11.38 -0.09
CA GLU A 634 -14.61 10.28 -0.96
C GLU A 634 -13.95 9.17 -0.12
N PRO A 635 -14.37 7.90 -0.26
CA PRO A 635 -13.84 6.77 0.50
C PRO A 635 -12.47 6.30 -0.02
N GLN A 636 -11.53 7.23 -0.16
CA GLN A 636 -10.23 7.02 -0.80
C GLN A 636 -9.11 6.77 0.20
N LEU A 637 -9.36 6.91 1.50
CA LEU A 637 -8.36 6.55 2.51
C LEU A 637 -8.26 5.04 2.68
N MET A 638 -7.09 4.59 3.13
CA MET A 638 -6.79 3.17 3.33
C MET A 638 -7.88 2.47 4.15
N GLY A 639 -8.48 1.44 3.56
CA GLY A 639 -9.63 0.73 4.13
C GLY A 639 -11.01 1.27 3.73
N GLY A 640 -11.11 2.13 2.71
CA GLY A 640 -12.38 2.55 2.11
C GLY A 640 -13.18 3.54 2.96
N ASN A 641 -12.55 4.22 3.91
CA ASN A 641 -13.16 5.25 4.72
C ASN A 641 -12.91 6.64 4.11
N ASP A 642 -13.80 7.59 4.37
CA ASP A 642 -13.50 9.00 4.16
C ASP A 642 -12.72 9.57 5.37
N TYR A 643 -12.26 10.81 5.24
CA TYR A 643 -11.51 11.52 6.30
C TYR A 643 -12.27 11.60 7.62
N ARG A 644 -13.58 11.84 7.52
CA ARG A 644 -14.44 12.02 8.68
C ARG A 644 -14.61 10.69 9.42
N GLY A 645 -14.72 9.59 8.68
CA GLY A 645 -14.79 8.23 9.18
C GLY A 645 -13.55 7.85 9.95
N VAL A 646 -12.35 8.08 9.38
CA VAL A 646 -11.08 7.79 10.06
C VAL A 646 -10.95 8.58 11.37
N TYR A 647 -11.23 9.89 11.34
CA TYR A 647 -11.20 10.75 12.52
C TYR A 647 -12.22 10.34 13.60
N ASN A 648 -13.45 10.02 13.20
CA ASN A 648 -14.50 9.58 14.12
C ASN A 648 -14.16 8.23 14.75
N THR A 649 -13.60 7.29 13.99
CA THR A 649 -13.14 6.00 14.52
C THR A 649 -12.01 6.20 15.54
N LEU A 650 -11.02 7.04 15.23
CA LEU A 650 -9.92 7.34 16.15
C LEU A 650 -10.43 7.95 17.47
N THR A 651 -11.29 8.96 17.40
CA THR A 651 -11.86 9.60 18.60
C THR A 651 -12.77 8.66 19.39
N ALA A 652 -13.52 7.78 18.70
CA ALA A 652 -14.34 6.75 19.33
C ALA A 652 -13.51 5.68 20.04
N GLU A 653 -12.40 5.23 19.43
CA GLU A 653 -11.47 4.24 20.00
C GLU A 653 -10.81 4.78 21.26
N VAL A 654 -10.22 5.98 21.21
CA VAL A 654 -9.61 6.64 22.39
C VAL A 654 -10.65 6.82 23.49
N GLY A 655 -11.87 7.27 23.14
CA GLY A 655 -12.95 7.43 24.11
C GLY A 655 -13.43 6.11 24.71
N ALA A 656 -13.47 5.02 23.93
CA ALA A 656 -13.83 3.70 24.41
C ALA A 656 -12.77 3.10 25.33
N GLN A 657 -11.48 3.24 24.98
CA GLN A 657 -10.38 2.76 25.79
C GLN A 657 -10.25 3.55 27.09
N GLY A 658 -10.45 4.88 27.06
CA GLY A 658 -10.56 5.70 28.28
C GLY A 658 -11.66 5.22 29.23
N ARG A 659 -12.86 4.91 28.71
CA ARG A 659 -13.95 4.33 29.52
C ARG A 659 -13.62 2.94 30.07
N ARG A 660 -12.86 2.13 29.33
CA ARG A 660 -12.41 0.81 29.82
C ARG A 660 -11.43 0.97 30.98
N VAL A 661 -10.43 1.85 30.85
CA VAL A 661 -9.48 2.14 31.92
C VAL A 661 -10.20 2.66 33.17
N GLU A 662 -11.19 3.54 33.01
CA GLU A 662 -12.03 4.02 34.13
C GLU A 662 -12.82 2.88 34.80
N SER A 663 -13.46 2.01 34.01
CA SER A 663 -14.18 0.85 34.55
C SER A 663 -13.25 -0.15 35.25
N THR A 664 -12.04 -0.34 34.72
CA THR A 664 -11.01 -1.18 35.33
C THR A 664 -10.55 -0.56 36.66
N LEU A 665 -10.31 0.76 36.69
CA LEU A 665 -9.94 1.49 37.90
C LEU A 665 -10.99 1.30 39.00
N GLN A 666 -12.27 1.54 38.70
CA GLN A 666 -13.37 1.34 39.65
C GLN A 666 -13.43 -0.10 40.19
N SER A 667 -13.16 -1.09 39.33
CA SER A 667 -13.12 -2.50 39.74
C SER A 667 -11.92 -2.79 40.67
N GLN A 668 -10.76 -2.20 40.37
CA GLN A 668 -9.55 -2.34 41.19
C GLN A 668 -9.72 -1.63 42.55
N GLU A 669 -10.34 -0.46 42.59
CA GLU A 669 -10.67 0.25 43.83
C GLU A 669 -11.59 -0.57 44.73
N ALA A 670 -12.64 -1.19 44.18
CA ALA A 670 -13.52 -2.07 44.94
C ALA A 670 -12.80 -3.33 45.48
N LEU A 671 -11.91 -3.92 44.67
CA LEU A 671 -11.08 -5.06 45.11
C LEU A 671 -10.09 -4.65 46.21
N LEU A 672 -9.51 -3.46 46.12
CA LEU A 672 -8.61 -2.90 47.14
C LEU A 672 -9.38 -2.66 48.45
N GLU A 673 -10.58 -2.07 48.39
CA GLU A 673 -11.45 -1.86 49.54
C GLU A 673 -11.79 -3.20 50.22
N GLN A 674 -12.23 -4.20 49.46
CA GLN A 674 -12.55 -5.53 49.98
C GLN A 674 -11.33 -6.24 50.58
N SER A 675 -10.16 -6.10 49.95
CA SER A 675 -8.91 -6.69 50.45
C SER A 675 -8.44 -6.01 51.73
N THR A 676 -8.63 -4.69 51.83
CA THR A 676 -8.31 -3.90 53.02
C THR A 676 -9.22 -4.31 54.19
N MET A 677 -10.54 -4.41 53.97
CA MET A 677 -11.49 -4.90 54.98
C MET A 677 -11.16 -6.32 55.44
N THR A 678 -10.83 -7.23 54.52
CA THR A 678 -10.42 -8.61 54.88
C THR A 678 -9.15 -8.60 55.74
N ARG A 679 -8.15 -7.80 55.35
CA ARG A 679 -6.91 -7.65 56.12
C ARG A 679 -7.17 -7.10 57.51
N GLU A 680 -8.00 -6.06 57.63
CA GLU A 680 -8.40 -5.48 58.91
C GLU A 680 -9.16 -6.47 59.78
N SER A 681 -9.97 -7.37 59.20
CA SER A 681 -10.65 -8.43 59.96
C SER A 681 -9.70 -9.51 60.53
N ILE A 682 -8.54 -9.73 59.90
CA ILE A 682 -7.57 -10.76 60.31
C ILE A 682 -6.46 -10.16 61.21
N SER A 683 -5.98 -8.97 60.85
CA SER A 683 -4.82 -8.31 61.46
C SER A 683 -5.18 -7.07 62.28
N GLY A 684 -6.44 -6.65 62.29
CA GLY A 684 -6.91 -5.54 63.11
C GLY A 684 -6.99 -5.96 64.58
N VAL A 685 -6.47 -5.12 65.47
CA VAL A 685 -6.59 -5.30 66.91
C VAL A 685 -8.02 -4.95 67.31
N ASN A 686 -8.84 -5.95 67.63
CA ASN A 686 -10.15 -5.72 68.20
C ASN A 686 -9.98 -5.31 69.67
N LEU A 687 -10.06 -4.01 69.95
CA LEU A 687 -9.83 -3.45 71.29
C LEU A 687 -10.76 -4.03 72.36
N ASP A 688 -11.95 -4.48 71.98
CA ASP A 688 -12.91 -5.10 72.92
C ASP A 688 -12.50 -6.52 73.30
N GLU A 689 -12.00 -7.31 72.35
CA GLU A 689 -11.47 -8.65 72.59
C GLU A 689 -10.16 -8.60 73.38
N GLU A 690 -9.30 -7.61 73.06
CA GLU A 690 -8.04 -7.40 73.78
C GLU A 690 -8.27 -6.84 75.19
N ALA A 691 -9.27 -5.99 75.39
CA ALA A 691 -9.72 -5.58 76.72
C ALA A 691 -10.31 -6.74 77.52
N ALA A 692 -11.12 -7.61 76.90
CA ALA A 692 -11.66 -8.80 77.55
C ALA A 692 -10.55 -9.79 77.95
N ASN A 693 -9.57 -10.01 77.08
CA ASN A 693 -8.39 -10.83 77.37
C ASN A 693 -7.55 -10.21 78.49
N LEU A 694 -7.39 -8.88 78.51
CA LEU A 694 -6.64 -8.17 79.54
C LEU A 694 -7.34 -8.25 80.90
N VAL A 695 -8.67 -8.10 80.96
CA VAL A 695 -9.47 -8.33 82.18
C VAL A 695 -9.36 -9.79 82.63
N ARG A 696 -9.41 -10.75 81.70
CA ARG A 696 -9.23 -12.17 82.01
C ARG A 696 -7.83 -12.48 82.55
N PHE A 697 -6.77 -11.87 82.02
CA PHE A 697 -5.41 -12.01 82.55
C PHE A 697 -5.26 -11.35 83.92
N GLN A 698 -5.90 -10.21 84.15
CA GLN A 698 -5.95 -9.57 85.47
C GLN A 698 -6.65 -10.47 86.50
N GLN A 699 -7.82 -11.03 86.17
CA GLN A 699 -8.54 -11.96 87.05
C GLN A 699 -7.75 -13.26 87.31
N ALA A 700 -7.08 -13.80 86.29
CA ALA A 700 -6.23 -14.97 86.45
C ALA A 700 -5.01 -14.68 87.36
N TYR A 701 -4.44 -13.47 87.26
CA TYR A 701 -3.36 -13.03 88.12
C TYR A 701 -3.82 -12.83 89.58
N GLU A 702 -4.97 -12.19 89.79
CA GLU A 702 -5.59 -12.01 91.11
C GLU A 702 -5.94 -13.36 91.77
N ALA A 703 -6.55 -14.28 91.02
CA ALA A 703 -6.85 -15.64 91.49
C ALA A 703 -5.57 -16.41 91.85
N SER A 704 -4.50 -16.25 91.07
CA SER A 704 -3.19 -16.86 91.36
C SER A 704 -2.55 -16.26 92.63
N ALA A 705 -2.69 -14.95 92.84
CA ALA A 705 -2.24 -14.28 94.05
C ALA A 705 -3.02 -14.72 95.30
N GLN A 706 -4.34 -14.89 95.18
CA GLN A 706 -5.18 -15.43 96.25
C GLN A 706 -4.83 -16.88 96.58
N MET A 707 -4.60 -17.74 95.57
CA MET A 707 -4.11 -19.10 95.80
C MET A 707 -2.77 -19.11 96.55
N MET A 708 -1.84 -18.20 96.23
CA MET A 708 -0.59 -18.07 96.98
C MET A 708 -0.82 -17.60 98.42
N GLN A 709 -1.76 -16.69 98.68
CA GLN A 709 -2.12 -16.29 100.05
C GLN A 709 -2.73 -17.44 100.84
N VAL A 710 -3.64 -18.22 100.24
CA VAL A 710 -4.25 -19.40 100.86
C VAL A 710 -3.19 -20.47 101.12
N ALA A 711 -2.28 -20.72 100.18
CA ALA A 711 -1.17 -21.65 100.36
C ALA A 711 -0.24 -21.20 101.50
N ASN A 712 0.10 -19.91 101.59
CA ASN A 712 0.88 -19.37 102.71
C ASN A 712 0.15 -19.46 104.05
N SER A 713 -1.18 -19.28 104.06
CA SER A 713 -2.01 -19.42 105.25
C SER A 713 -2.11 -20.89 105.71
N LEU A 714 -2.31 -21.82 104.77
CA LEU A 714 -2.27 -23.27 105.05
C LEU A 714 -0.90 -23.70 105.57
N PHE A 715 0.18 -23.21 104.95
CA PHE A 715 1.55 -23.50 105.38
C PHE A 715 1.83 -22.97 106.80
N SER A 716 1.40 -21.74 107.09
CA SER A 716 1.52 -21.13 108.42
C SER A 716 0.66 -21.85 109.47
N THR A 717 -0.54 -22.31 109.09
CA THR A 717 -1.45 -23.06 109.96
C THR A 717 -0.89 -24.45 110.27
N LEU A 718 -0.35 -25.16 109.28
CA LEU A 718 0.38 -26.42 109.49
C LEU A 718 1.60 -26.23 110.40
N LEU A 719 2.37 -25.16 110.19
CA LEU A 719 3.50 -24.81 111.05
C LEU A 719 3.07 -24.50 112.49
N ALA A 720 1.92 -23.86 112.68
CA ALA A 720 1.35 -23.58 114.00
C ALA A 720 0.83 -24.86 114.69
N ALA A 721 0.19 -25.76 113.95
CA ALA A 721 -0.34 -27.03 114.46
C ALA A 721 0.75 -28.04 114.87
N ILE A 722 1.97 -27.91 114.31
CA ILE A 722 3.14 -28.73 114.69
C ILE A 722 3.87 -28.15 115.93
N ARG A 723 3.56 -26.91 116.34
CA ARG A 723 4.17 -26.22 117.50
C ARG A 723 3.34 -26.27 118.79
N SER A 724 2.15 -26.88 118.75
CA SER A 724 1.36 -27.30 119.92
C SER A 724 1.53 -28.79 120.15
#